data_AF-A0A847EXN1-F1
#
_entry.id   AF-A0A847EXN1-F1
#
_cell.length_a   1.000
_cell.length_b   1.000
_cell.length_c   1.000
_cell.angle_alpha   90.00
_cell.angle_beta   90.00
_cell.angle_gamma   90.00
#
_symmetry.space_group_name_H-M   'P 1'
#
loop_
_entity.id
_entity.type
_entity.pdbx_description
1 polymer ?
#
loop_
_entity_poly.entity_id
_entity_poly.type
_entity_poly.pdbx_seq_one_letter_code
_entity_poly.pdbx_strand_id
1 'polypeptide(L)'
;MKSNCTSLHRRLGVLMGLFCALAWPLSADTVLSGSISQDSTLEASKSPYLVLSSFNINRGVTLTVPDGVMLQFSPGANLYVFGNLLASGATFTSNQVQPEAGDWGRVYVGNGGDSAKITMTDCVLANFYGVEVRPRGTVNLVNTNVLNTEVDAFYLQQQSVLSMNGGSLETNSSNAKSNYSAVNGSSSSLTTLDGVSIQGYQMGVEFNTDMQVNLAATTITNCHYPLYFRSTATLNVGGQLLLTGNTYDYARVDFNYMYNNWNLPSLPIPYYFGGFNVQAGNTLTVASGAILKFTNGGRLQVDGSLNAVANPGEWIYFTSSKDDNLGGDSNNDQTSTAPAAEDWEGIYFTDQSVDVTNLLRRCAIRFAGGGDKGGIKLYNASPTIDSCDIANNYIGIWAEGLSNPVITNTEIGSSVLVPLAISFEANPIMAGNELSLSDNRYDAIGIIPGTMQGDAHLVIRSLTDLPNMTYYLMGDVTVPAGKTLTIDPGITIKAYYEDWYNRHILVEGTLIADAKADSMITFTSVRDDNHGYPNDCNNDGTITSPVVGDWGGILFLPGSTGLMDYCRIKYASINNKSFSSCNTTVWIAETALAIVDADPVISNCEFKDLKHAIFCYRAANPVLDNLELINVQYTPINLSSISDPVITNITHTNVGWSALGLIGGPVCLDGTIRQRNVAGHDNISYILLSDLTINNGSHITIDPGVVVKFTQTNGFSGRTFYVDGGLKARGTAAQPVVFTSVFDDNEGYDANGDGNATTPDRGDWVGIKYRAAAVDTFNTLDHVIVKYAGDGGEGCVTWENAGGTLSNALVSNSYYYGLYFNGNANPTIMGTSIQNCRLDPVAISLTSNPTFTDVDFVSNASKAVKVIEGTLSTNAVLAPRSMAGIDNIAYVVERLDIAPSAKLTILPGVVIKFRTETYPYNTYIRSRGNLVAVGDPDNKIYFTSYKDDSKGGDSNNNGNNDAPEPGDWGQEYRYDYHGGVHIINNTVVSDTVNVLKHCEFSYPSTAIRVDNAHATVDSCLIQLCMNYGVSSFGSANPHVSNTQFYNIGLTPVELSMFSNPSFESCTALNIGYMGMTVVPETFSKSDTIPVRSFAGYDNINYVMSYPCTINSGCTITIPEGVTFKSMQGMTTGRLNWWGDSQTVNGFVVNGSLNILGTADKPVVFTHAYDDAYGSPADMQLNGAATLPPVAVSDYMYGTWITFNDISADTSRIENALFKY
;
A
#
# COMPACT_ATOMS: atom_id res chain seq x y z
N MET A 1 10.29 -5.20 62.24
CA MET A 1 9.61 -5.54 63.52
C MET A 1 10.65 -5.96 64.55
N LYS A 2 10.27 -6.45 65.74
CA LYS A 2 11.19 -6.62 66.89
C LYS A 2 11.98 -7.97 66.89
N SER A 3 13.23 -7.88 67.34
CA SER A 3 13.87 -8.71 68.39
C SER A 3 14.19 -10.22 68.23
N ASN A 4 15.50 -10.53 68.43
CA ASN A 4 16.09 -11.44 69.45
C ASN A 4 16.58 -12.88 69.13
N CYS A 5 17.87 -13.10 69.50
CA CYS A 5 18.51 -14.32 70.08
C CYS A 5 18.59 -15.60 69.21
N THR A 6 19.63 -16.45 69.26
CA THR A 6 20.68 -16.80 70.25
C THR A 6 22.08 -16.94 69.58
N SER A 7 23.28 -16.75 70.14
CA SER A 7 23.92 -16.85 71.49
C SER A 7 24.58 -18.21 71.84
N LEU A 8 25.81 -18.17 72.41
CA LEU A 8 26.70 -19.27 72.89
C LEU A 8 27.41 -20.09 71.79
N HIS A 9 28.62 -20.68 71.92
CA HIS A 9 29.83 -20.58 72.82
C HIS A 9 30.92 -21.56 72.25
N ARG A 10 32.25 -21.60 72.54
CA ARG A 10 33.25 -20.87 73.37
C ARG A 10 34.69 -21.37 73.00
N ARG A 11 35.73 -20.83 73.66
CA ARG A 11 37.16 -21.32 73.77
C ARG A 11 38.12 -20.81 72.66
N LEU A 12 39.41 -20.48 72.90
CA LEU A 12 40.22 -20.39 74.15
C LEU A 12 41.44 -19.43 74.01
N GLY A 13 41.96 -18.86 75.12
CA GLY A 13 43.29 -18.20 75.23
C GLY A 13 43.35 -16.75 74.71
N VAL A 14 43.66 -15.67 75.44
CA VAL A 14 44.27 -15.38 76.78
C VAL A 14 45.81 -15.37 76.85
N LEU A 15 46.41 -14.18 76.68
CA LEU A 15 47.34 -13.46 77.57
C LEU A 15 47.65 -12.10 76.88
N MET A 16 47.41 -10.89 77.41
CA MET A 16 47.69 -10.26 78.72
C MET A 16 49.15 -9.81 78.90
N GLY A 17 49.37 -8.49 78.87
CA GLY A 17 50.71 -7.88 78.99
C GLY A 17 50.68 -6.36 79.23
N LEU A 18 50.24 -5.92 80.43
CA LEU A 18 50.68 -4.62 80.95
C LEU A 18 52.18 -4.69 81.24
N PHE A 19 52.96 -3.63 80.97
CA PHE A 19 53.48 -2.75 82.03
C PHE A 19 54.35 -1.59 81.48
N CYS A 20 54.64 -0.64 82.37
CA CYS A 20 55.79 0.27 82.34
C CYS A 20 55.94 1.22 81.14
N ALA A 21 55.51 2.47 81.38
CA ALA A 21 56.35 3.60 81.00
C ALA A 21 57.70 3.47 81.73
N LEU A 22 58.74 3.11 80.97
CA LEU A 22 60.15 3.21 81.38
C LEU A 22 60.83 4.17 80.40
N ALA A 23 61.47 5.21 80.92
CA ALA A 23 62.26 6.11 80.11
C ALA A 23 63.51 5.38 79.61
N TRP A 24 63.57 5.12 78.31
CA TRP A 24 64.82 4.79 77.64
C TRP A 24 65.61 6.09 77.42
N PRO A 25 66.95 6.06 77.49
CA PRO A 25 67.77 7.26 77.39
C PRO A 25 67.70 7.87 75.98
N LEU A 26 68.09 9.14 75.85
CA LEU A 26 68.37 9.73 74.54
C LEU A 26 69.47 8.91 73.85
N SER A 27 69.09 8.11 72.85
CA SER A 27 70.00 7.81 71.75
C SER A 27 70.20 9.10 70.94
N ALA A 28 71.38 9.27 70.34
CA ALA A 28 71.62 10.42 69.48
C ALA A 28 71.18 10.06 68.05
N ASP A 29 70.10 10.69 67.59
CA ASP A 29 69.54 10.48 66.26
C ASP A 29 70.61 10.65 65.17
N THR A 30 70.88 9.59 64.40
CA THR A 30 71.94 9.64 63.39
C THR A 30 71.37 10.15 62.06
N VAL A 31 71.61 11.41 61.74
CA VAL A 31 71.14 12.03 60.49
C VAL A 31 71.84 11.41 59.27
N LEU A 32 71.05 10.95 58.30
CA LEU A 32 71.49 10.43 57.00
C LEU A 32 71.05 11.41 55.89
N SER A 33 71.98 11.95 55.12
CA SER A 33 71.68 12.95 54.08
C SER A 33 72.78 13.04 53.01
N GLY A 34 72.49 13.73 51.90
CA GLY A 34 73.44 13.99 50.83
C GLY A 34 73.55 12.85 49.81
N SER A 35 74.77 12.42 49.49
CA SER A 35 75.02 11.36 48.51
C SER A 35 75.96 10.29 49.08
N ILE A 36 75.57 9.03 49.02
CA ILE A 36 76.43 7.88 49.34
C ILE A 36 77.33 7.64 48.14
N SER A 37 78.60 8.04 48.26
CA SER A 37 79.59 8.12 47.18
C SER A 37 80.65 7.01 47.18
N GLN A 38 80.63 6.14 48.17
CA GLN A 38 81.49 4.96 48.33
C GLN A 38 80.72 3.85 49.05
N ASP A 39 81.13 2.59 48.88
CA ASP A 39 80.46 1.46 49.54
C ASP A 39 80.38 1.67 51.06
N SER A 40 79.16 1.58 51.60
CA SER A 40 78.83 2.01 52.95
C SER A 40 77.89 1.01 53.63
N THR A 41 78.06 0.80 54.94
CA THR A 41 77.17 -0.05 55.75
C THR A 41 76.65 0.76 56.93
N LEU A 42 75.34 0.73 57.18
CA LEU A 42 74.74 1.36 58.36
C LEU A 42 74.95 0.47 59.60
N GLU A 43 75.01 1.08 60.79
CA GLU A 43 75.23 0.38 62.05
C GLU A 43 73.91 0.25 62.82
N ALA A 44 73.51 -0.96 63.23
CA ALA A 44 72.29 -1.18 64.01
C ALA A 44 72.27 -0.40 65.34
N SER A 45 73.45 -0.15 65.93
CA SER A 45 73.64 0.69 67.14
C SER A 45 73.33 2.18 66.94
N LYS A 46 73.14 2.64 65.69
CA LYS A 46 72.80 4.03 65.31
C LYS A 46 71.36 4.16 64.81
N SER A 47 70.57 3.09 64.90
CA SER A 47 69.12 3.08 64.64
C SER A 47 68.37 3.86 65.73
N PRO A 48 67.37 4.71 65.42
CA PRO A 48 66.92 5.08 64.08
C PRO A 48 67.81 6.13 63.39
N TYR A 49 67.89 6.03 62.06
CA TYR A 49 68.53 7.02 61.20
C TYR A 49 67.49 8.04 60.70
N LEU A 50 67.71 9.34 60.95
CA LEU A 50 66.82 10.40 60.46
C LEU A 50 67.23 10.87 59.05
N VAL A 51 66.37 10.63 58.06
CA VAL A 51 66.53 11.13 56.69
C VAL A 51 65.80 12.47 56.56
N LEU A 52 66.48 13.55 56.93
CA LEU A 52 65.88 14.89 57.00
C LEU A 52 65.63 15.56 55.64
N SER A 53 66.24 15.05 54.57
CA SER A 53 66.06 15.50 53.19
C SER A 53 66.38 14.37 52.22
N SER A 54 65.94 14.49 50.96
CA SER A 54 66.21 13.49 49.92
C SER A 54 67.69 13.17 49.77
N PHE A 55 68.03 11.89 49.64
CA PHE A 55 69.41 11.43 49.46
C PHE A 55 69.54 10.40 48.34
N ASN A 56 70.76 10.23 47.83
CA ASN A 56 71.03 9.36 46.68
C ASN A 56 72.21 8.40 46.90
N ILE A 57 72.07 7.16 46.43
CA ILE A 57 73.16 6.18 46.33
C ILE A 57 73.74 6.28 44.93
N ASN A 58 75.01 6.65 44.81
CA ASN A 58 75.65 6.92 43.52
C ASN A 58 75.80 5.67 42.65
N ARG A 59 75.90 5.87 41.34
CA ARG A 59 76.22 4.82 40.36
C ARG A 59 77.48 4.04 40.77
N GLY A 60 77.37 2.72 40.81
CA GLY A 60 78.47 1.82 41.18
C GLY A 60 78.77 1.71 42.68
N VAL A 61 77.98 2.36 43.54
CA VAL A 61 78.12 2.32 45.01
C VAL A 61 77.04 1.44 45.62
N THR A 62 77.38 0.73 46.69
CA THR A 62 76.46 -0.12 47.47
C THR A 62 76.23 0.45 48.86
N LEU A 63 74.96 0.73 49.20
CA LEU A 63 74.55 0.95 50.58
C LEU A 63 74.03 -0.38 51.16
N THR A 64 74.61 -0.82 52.27
CA THR A 64 74.17 -1.99 53.04
C THR A 64 73.44 -1.55 54.30
N VAL A 65 72.23 -2.07 54.51
CA VAL A 65 71.36 -1.77 55.66
C VAL A 65 71.07 -3.08 56.41
N PRO A 66 71.79 -3.39 57.50
CA PRO A 66 71.63 -4.65 58.23
C PRO A 66 70.37 -4.68 59.11
N ASP A 67 70.13 -5.86 59.68
CA ASP A 67 69.00 -6.19 60.55
C ASP A 67 68.82 -5.21 61.72
N GLY A 68 67.56 -4.89 62.04
CA GLY A 68 67.16 -3.94 63.09
C GLY A 68 67.42 -2.45 62.78
N VAL A 69 67.96 -2.11 61.61
CA VAL A 69 68.12 -0.70 61.21
C VAL A 69 66.80 -0.12 60.74
N MET A 70 66.41 1.02 61.33
CA MET A 70 65.27 1.82 60.92
C MET A 70 65.73 3.13 60.28
N LEU A 71 65.23 3.46 59.09
CA LEU A 71 65.35 4.77 58.46
C LEU A 71 64.01 5.50 58.58
N GLN A 72 64.02 6.67 59.19
CA GLN A 72 62.86 7.53 59.43
C GLN A 72 62.97 8.81 58.58
N PHE A 73 62.12 8.93 57.56
CA PHE A 73 62.17 10.00 56.57
C PHE A 73 61.29 11.19 56.97
N SER A 74 61.81 12.41 56.77
CA SER A 74 61.03 13.65 56.86
C SER A 74 60.03 13.75 55.70
N PRO A 75 58.91 14.49 55.88
CA PRO A 75 57.91 14.64 54.83
C PRO A 75 58.48 15.11 53.50
N GLY A 76 58.08 14.44 52.41
CA GLY A 76 58.57 14.69 51.05
C GLY A 76 60.04 14.33 50.76
N ALA A 77 60.80 13.75 51.69
CA ALA A 77 62.16 13.26 51.41
C ALA A 77 62.12 12.03 50.49
N ASN A 78 62.92 11.99 49.43
CA ASN A 78 62.95 10.91 48.44
C ASN A 78 64.24 10.07 48.54
N LEU A 79 64.16 8.79 48.19
CA LEU A 79 65.30 7.89 48.10
C LEU A 79 65.65 7.62 46.63
N TYR A 80 66.85 8.02 46.19
CA TYR A 80 67.32 7.75 44.83
C TYR A 80 68.40 6.65 44.82
N VAL A 81 68.12 5.52 44.18
CA VAL A 81 69.05 4.40 44.02
C VAL A 81 69.58 4.39 42.59
N PHE A 82 70.79 4.92 42.37
CA PHE A 82 71.51 4.83 41.09
C PHE A 82 72.61 3.76 41.11
N GLY A 83 73.04 3.34 42.30
CA GLY A 83 73.89 2.16 42.54
C GLY A 83 73.09 0.96 43.05
N ASN A 84 73.57 0.34 44.12
CA ASN A 84 72.94 -0.80 44.78
C ASN A 84 72.43 -0.42 46.18
N LEU A 85 71.26 -0.94 46.56
CA LEU A 85 70.77 -0.95 47.94
C LEU A 85 70.54 -2.40 48.36
N LEU A 86 71.31 -2.86 49.35
CA LEU A 86 71.17 -4.17 49.96
C LEU A 86 70.62 -3.98 51.38
N ALA A 87 69.44 -4.52 51.69
CA ALA A 87 68.85 -4.46 53.02
C ALA A 87 68.42 -5.84 53.53
N SER A 88 68.51 -6.06 54.84
CA SER A 88 67.99 -7.27 55.49
C SER A 88 67.37 -6.86 56.82
N GLY A 89 66.16 -7.32 57.16
CA GLY A 89 65.52 -7.03 58.46
C GLY A 89 65.30 -5.55 58.77
N ALA A 90 65.28 -4.70 57.75
CA ALA A 90 65.33 -3.24 57.89
C ALA A 90 63.96 -2.57 57.67
N THR A 91 63.70 -1.48 58.38
CA THR A 91 62.44 -0.70 58.27
C THR A 91 62.70 0.69 57.67
N PHE A 92 62.00 1.05 56.61
CA PHE A 92 62.01 2.38 56.00
C PHE A 92 60.61 2.99 56.21
N THR A 93 60.48 4.09 56.94
CA THR A 93 59.19 4.67 57.32
C THR A 93 59.25 6.20 57.46
N SER A 94 58.10 6.84 57.58
CA SER A 94 57.97 8.24 57.98
C SER A 94 58.50 8.50 59.40
N ASN A 95 58.96 9.72 59.67
CA ASN A 95 59.29 10.23 61.02
C ASN A 95 58.12 10.94 61.72
N GLN A 96 56.91 10.95 61.13
CA GLN A 96 55.73 11.54 61.76
C GLN A 96 55.21 10.72 62.95
N VAL A 97 54.54 11.40 63.88
CA VAL A 97 53.99 10.81 65.11
C VAL A 97 52.83 9.84 64.81
N GLN A 98 52.11 10.08 63.72
CA GLN A 98 51.14 9.18 63.12
C GLN A 98 51.48 9.06 61.63
N PRO A 99 52.24 8.03 61.22
CA PRO A 99 52.62 7.84 59.82
C PRO A 99 51.42 7.65 58.89
N GLU A 100 51.32 8.46 57.83
CA GLU A 100 50.27 8.38 56.81
C GLU A 100 50.83 8.02 55.43
N ALA A 101 49.95 7.63 54.50
CA ALA A 101 50.37 7.29 53.14
C ALA A 101 50.92 8.54 52.43
N GLY A 102 52.04 8.39 51.71
CA GLY A 102 52.63 9.53 51.01
C GLY A 102 53.40 10.53 51.87
N ASP A 103 53.54 10.29 53.19
CA ASP A 103 54.32 11.14 54.11
C ASP A 103 55.69 11.50 53.52
N TRP A 104 56.51 10.48 53.22
CA TRP A 104 57.77 10.66 52.49
C TRP A 104 57.64 10.28 51.02
N GLY A 105 58.62 10.73 50.22
CA GLY A 105 58.55 10.75 48.76
C GLY A 105 58.68 9.38 48.08
N ARG A 106 59.02 9.40 46.79
CA ARG A 106 59.24 8.16 46.03
C ARG A 106 60.59 7.52 46.36
N VAL A 107 60.63 6.20 46.20
CA VAL A 107 61.87 5.46 45.97
C VAL A 107 62.08 5.38 44.45
N TYR A 108 63.10 6.05 43.92
CA TYR A 108 63.46 5.98 42.51
C TYR A 108 64.60 4.98 42.29
N VAL A 109 64.44 4.05 41.35
CA VAL A 109 65.45 3.02 41.06
C VAL A 109 65.92 3.15 39.61
N GLY A 110 67.20 3.49 39.42
CA GLY A 110 67.81 3.74 38.12
C GLY A 110 67.60 5.16 37.59
N ASN A 111 68.17 5.44 36.43
CA ASN A 111 68.06 6.75 35.76
C ASN A 111 68.21 6.66 34.23
N GLY A 112 67.67 5.60 33.62
CA GLY A 112 67.68 5.37 32.16
C GLY A 112 69.01 4.88 31.56
N GLY A 113 70.15 5.25 32.15
CA GLY A 113 71.49 4.82 31.72
C GLY A 113 72.17 3.75 32.58
N ASP A 114 71.60 3.44 33.75
CA ASP A 114 72.30 2.78 34.87
C ASP A 114 71.56 1.52 35.35
N SER A 115 72.28 0.41 35.53
CA SER A 115 71.78 -0.85 36.08
C SER A 115 71.69 -0.81 37.60
N ALA A 116 70.86 0.08 38.14
CA ALA A 116 70.66 0.22 39.58
C ALA A 116 69.84 -0.95 40.15
N LYS A 117 70.21 -1.42 41.35
CA LYS A 117 69.61 -2.63 41.94
C LYS A 117 69.21 -2.43 43.41
N ILE A 118 67.93 -2.64 43.71
CA ILE A 118 67.48 -2.92 45.08
C ILE A 118 67.48 -4.43 45.32
N THR A 119 67.90 -4.85 46.50
CA THR A 119 67.77 -6.22 47.03
C THR A 119 67.44 -6.14 48.52
N MET A 120 66.27 -6.65 48.90
CA MET A 120 65.78 -6.58 50.28
C MET A 120 65.26 -7.94 50.75
N THR A 121 65.54 -8.31 52.00
CA THR A 121 65.13 -9.59 52.60
C THR A 121 64.53 -9.34 53.99
N ASP A 122 63.32 -9.83 54.25
CA ASP A 122 62.60 -9.67 55.53
C ASP A 122 62.44 -8.19 55.97
N CYS A 123 62.35 -7.26 55.02
CA CYS A 123 62.29 -5.80 55.27
C CYS A 123 60.85 -5.25 55.32
N VAL A 124 60.70 -3.98 55.73
CA VAL A 124 59.44 -3.22 55.66
C VAL A 124 59.70 -1.84 55.04
N LEU A 125 58.96 -1.48 53.99
CA LEU A 125 58.89 -0.13 53.41
C LEU A 125 57.48 0.42 53.66
N ALA A 126 57.35 1.53 54.38
CA ALA A 126 56.05 2.00 54.85
C ALA A 126 55.84 3.52 54.72
N ASN A 127 54.57 3.91 54.55
CA ASN A 127 54.09 5.29 54.72
C ASN A 127 54.77 6.30 53.78
N PHE A 128 54.73 6.01 52.47
CA PHE A 128 55.50 6.71 51.45
C PHE A 128 54.73 6.84 50.14
N TYR A 129 55.26 7.57 49.16
CA TYR A 129 54.52 7.85 47.94
C TYR A 129 54.36 6.60 47.06
N GLY A 130 55.46 5.88 46.79
CA GLY A 130 55.50 4.66 45.97
C GLY A 130 56.90 4.43 45.37
N VAL A 131 57.12 3.30 44.69
CA VAL A 131 58.40 2.98 44.02
C VAL A 131 58.30 3.23 42.51
N GLU A 132 59.22 4.04 41.96
CA GLU A 132 59.36 4.25 40.52
C GLU A 132 60.62 3.54 40.02
N VAL A 133 60.42 2.43 39.30
CA VAL A 133 61.52 1.65 38.70
C VAL A 133 61.77 2.17 37.29
N ARG A 134 62.77 3.05 37.14
CA ARG A 134 63.16 3.67 35.88
C ARG A 134 63.82 2.66 34.93
N PRO A 135 63.99 2.98 33.63
CA PRO A 135 64.43 1.99 32.66
C PRO A 135 65.74 1.32 33.06
N ARG A 136 65.75 -0.02 32.96
CA ARG A 136 66.86 -0.90 33.36
C ARG A 136 67.18 -0.95 34.87
N GLY A 137 66.38 -0.30 35.71
CA GLY A 137 66.38 -0.51 37.16
C GLY A 137 65.82 -1.89 37.53
N THR A 138 66.34 -2.48 38.63
CA THR A 138 65.93 -3.80 39.12
C THR A 138 65.59 -3.73 40.60
N VAL A 139 64.44 -4.28 41.01
CA VAL A 139 64.06 -4.46 42.42
C VAL A 139 63.86 -5.94 42.70
N ASN A 140 64.52 -6.45 43.75
CA ASN A 140 64.38 -7.83 44.22
C ASN A 140 63.98 -7.79 45.70
N LEU A 141 62.86 -8.38 46.04
CA LEU A 141 62.31 -8.42 47.39
C LEU A 141 62.09 -9.88 47.80
N VAL A 142 62.48 -10.22 49.01
CA VAL A 142 62.19 -11.52 49.64
C VAL A 142 61.53 -11.25 50.98
N ASN A 143 60.37 -11.85 51.26
CA ASN A 143 59.59 -11.67 52.50
C ASN A 143 59.40 -10.20 52.93
N THR A 144 59.40 -9.26 51.99
CA THR A 144 59.49 -7.82 52.28
C THR A 144 58.16 -7.15 52.03
N ASN A 145 57.68 -6.41 53.01
CA ASN A 145 56.35 -5.80 52.99
C ASN A 145 56.42 -4.33 52.56
N VAL A 146 55.58 -3.94 51.61
CA VAL A 146 55.44 -2.57 51.10
C VAL A 146 54.06 -2.08 51.49
N LEU A 147 54.01 -1.15 52.45
CA LEU A 147 52.83 -0.81 53.23
C LEU A 147 52.46 0.67 53.07
N ASN A 148 51.17 0.94 52.93
CA ASN A 148 50.58 2.27 52.99
C ASN A 148 51.19 3.25 51.96
N THR A 149 51.17 2.88 50.67
CA THR A 149 51.55 3.78 49.57
C THR A 149 50.40 4.68 49.14
N GLU A 150 50.72 5.89 48.67
CA GLU A 150 49.72 6.88 48.23
C GLU A 150 49.36 6.76 46.74
N VAL A 151 50.32 6.30 45.92
CA VAL A 151 50.08 5.91 44.52
C VAL A 151 50.51 4.44 44.31
N ASP A 152 50.80 4.03 43.07
CA ASP A 152 51.22 2.67 42.76
C ASP A 152 52.38 2.22 43.66
N ALA A 153 52.30 1.01 44.23
CA ALA A 153 53.40 0.50 45.05
C ALA A 153 54.66 0.30 44.21
N PHE A 154 54.47 -0.20 42.97
CA PHE A 154 55.50 -0.24 41.93
C PHE A 154 54.97 0.30 40.60
N TYR A 155 55.56 1.39 40.11
CA TYR A 155 55.44 1.87 38.74
C TYR A 155 56.71 1.53 37.95
N LEU A 156 56.62 0.56 37.06
CA LEU A 156 57.71 0.04 36.22
C LEU A 156 57.77 0.79 34.88
N GLN A 157 58.96 1.26 34.50
CA GLN A 157 59.23 1.84 33.18
C GLN A 157 59.91 0.83 32.25
N GLN A 158 60.12 1.19 30.99
CA GLN A 158 60.59 0.27 29.94
C GLN A 158 61.85 -0.52 30.33
N GLN A 159 61.86 -1.85 30.14
CA GLN A 159 62.97 -2.74 30.52
C GLN A 159 63.38 -2.69 32.00
N SER A 160 62.50 -2.23 32.91
CA SER A 160 62.70 -2.39 34.35
C SER A 160 62.21 -3.75 34.84
N VAL A 161 62.71 -4.19 36.00
CA VAL A 161 62.42 -5.51 36.58
C VAL A 161 62.00 -5.40 38.03
N LEU A 162 60.87 -6.02 38.38
CA LEU A 162 60.43 -6.30 39.75
C LEU A 162 60.41 -7.82 39.97
N SER A 163 61.02 -8.28 41.05
CA SER A 163 60.93 -9.66 41.52
C SER A 163 60.59 -9.66 43.01
N MET A 164 59.52 -10.35 43.39
CA MET A 164 59.08 -10.52 44.78
C MET A 164 58.88 -12.01 45.08
N ASN A 165 59.48 -12.50 46.16
CA ASN A 165 59.28 -13.86 46.67
C ASN A 165 58.86 -13.77 48.15
N GLY A 166 57.57 -13.93 48.43
CA GLY A 166 56.97 -13.64 49.74
C GLY A 166 56.85 -12.15 50.06
N GLY A 167 56.14 -11.85 51.15
CA GLY A 167 55.81 -10.49 51.59
C GLY A 167 54.48 -9.97 51.03
N SER A 168 54.19 -8.69 51.24
CA SER A 168 52.92 -8.08 50.81
C SER A 168 53.03 -6.67 50.23
N LEU A 169 52.01 -6.31 49.43
CA LEU A 169 51.72 -4.97 48.91
C LEU A 169 50.36 -4.56 49.46
N GLU A 170 50.32 -3.70 50.48
CA GLU A 170 49.07 -3.34 51.18
C GLU A 170 48.96 -1.84 51.34
N THR A 171 47.80 -1.23 51.10
CA THR A 171 47.60 0.20 51.42
C THR A 171 46.23 0.52 52.01
N ASN A 172 46.20 1.59 52.82
CA ASN A 172 44.99 2.18 53.34
C ASN A 172 44.66 3.57 52.77
N SER A 173 45.50 4.12 51.88
CA SER A 173 45.18 5.35 51.15
C SER A 173 43.85 5.23 50.39
N SER A 174 42.97 6.21 50.58
CA SER A 174 41.74 6.34 49.78
C SER A 174 42.03 6.71 48.31
N ASN A 175 43.17 7.35 48.05
CA ASN A 175 43.61 7.68 46.70
C ASN A 175 44.06 6.43 45.94
N ALA A 176 44.95 5.62 46.55
CA ALA A 176 45.39 4.36 45.98
C ALA A 176 44.22 3.37 45.75
N LYS A 177 43.28 3.30 46.71
CA LYS A 177 42.03 2.51 46.61
C LYS A 177 41.07 2.95 45.51
N SER A 178 41.25 4.16 44.94
CA SER A 178 40.35 4.71 43.91
C SER A 178 41.00 4.81 42.53
N ASN A 179 42.33 4.99 42.46
CA ASN A 179 43.00 5.48 41.25
C ASN A 179 44.26 4.69 40.83
N TYR A 180 44.85 3.84 41.68
CA TYR A 180 46.20 3.29 41.45
C TYR A 180 46.30 1.77 41.61
N SER A 181 47.38 1.23 41.07
CA SER A 181 47.62 -0.21 40.91
C SER A 181 48.73 -0.68 41.86
N ALA A 182 48.64 -1.85 42.48
CA ALA A 182 49.73 -2.32 43.34
C ALA A 182 51.01 -2.56 42.53
N VAL A 183 50.87 -3.14 41.34
CA VAL A 183 51.90 -3.14 40.30
C VAL A 183 51.34 -2.59 39.00
N ASN A 184 52.05 -1.60 38.44
CA ASN A 184 51.79 -0.94 37.18
C ASN A 184 53.07 -0.97 36.34
N GLY A 185 53.01 -1.14 35.03
CA GLY A 185 54.21 -1.19 34.19
C GLY A 185 54.02 -0.82 32.73
N SER A 186 55.06 -0.26 32.11
CA SER A 186 55.11 0.03 30.67
C SER A 186 55.90 -1.01 29.88
N SER A 187 56.08 -0.79 28.57
CA SER A 187 56.46 -1.85 27.62
C SER A 187 57.80 -2.52 27.88
N SER A 188 57.82 -3.84 27.71
CA SER A 188 58.97 -4.70 28.01
C SER A 188 59.47 -4.63 29.46
N SER A 189 58.64 -4.18 30.41
CA SER A 189 58.91 -4.37 31.84
C SER A 189 58.58 -5.79 32.28
N LEU A 190 59.32 -6.32 33.27
CA LEU A 190 59.17 -7.67 33.79
C LEU A 190 58.83 -7.64 35.28
N THR A 191 57.66 -8.16 35.63
CA THR A 191 57.25 -8.42 37.01
C THR A 191 57.24 -9.92 37.28
N THR A 192 57.76 -10.35 38.43
CA THR A 192 57.57 -11.71 38.97
C THR A 192 57.12 -11.59 40.42
N LEU A 193 55.93 -12.10 40.74
CA LEU A 193 55.39 -12.17 42.10
C LEU A 193 55.19 -13.66 42.43
N ASP A 194 55.87 -14.14 43.46
CA ASP A 194 55.77 -15.51 43.95
C ASP A 194 55.44 -15.51 45.45
N GLY A 195 54.30 -16.06 45.85
CA GLY A 195 53.87 -16.11 47.26
C GLY A 195 53.51 -14.74 47.87
N VAL A 196 53.15 -13.74 47.06
CA VAL A 196 52.87 -12.36 47.50
C VAL A 196 51.39 -12.18 47.88
N SER A 197 51.11 -11.33 48.88
CA SER A 197 49.75 -10.83 49.20
C SER A 197 49.58 -9.39 48.70
N ILE A 198 48.52 -9.08 47.95
CA ILE A 198 48.20 -7.73 47.45
C ILE A 198 46.81 -7.31 47.94
N GLN A 199 46.70 -6.15 48.60
CA GLN A 199 45.42 -5.64 49.10
C GLN A 199 45.28 -4.11 49.08
N GLY A 200 44.07 -3.62 48.80
CA GLY A 200 43.70 -2.22 49.00
C GLY A 200 44.07 -1.26 47.87
N TYR A 201 44.11 -1.72 46.61
CA TYR A 201 44.38 -0.90 45.43
C TYR A 201 43.18 -0.91 44.46
N GLN A 202 43.08 0.07 43.56
CA GLN A 202 42.07 0.02 42.49
C GLN A 202 42.35 -1.13 41.51
N MET A 203 43.63 -1.45 41.25
CA MET A 203 44.02 -2.68 40.56
C MET A 203 45.07 -3.45 41.35
N GLY A 204 44.99 -4.78 41.39
CA GLY A 204 46.10 -5.61 41.88
C GLY A 204 47.31 -5.53 40.95
N VAL A 205 47.12 -5.93 39.69
CA VAL A 205 48.12 -5.76 38.62
C VAL A 205 47.47 -5.15 37.39
N GLU A 206 48.05 -4.06 36.89
CA GLU A 206 47.65 -3.37 35.66
C GLU A 206 48.64 -3.67 34.53
N PHE A 207 48.12 -4.18 33.41
CA PHE A 207 48.88 -4.66 32.26
C PHE A 207 48.77 -3.68 31.09
N ASN A 208 49.88 -3.06 30.71
CA ASN A 208 50.00 -2.26 29.49
C ASN A 208 50.76 -3.04 28.40
N THR A 209 50.83 -2.46 27.19
CA THR A 209 51.40 -3.08 25.98
C THR A 209 52.78 -3.68 26.24
N ASP A 210 52.98 -4.95 25.88
CA ASP A 210 54.24 -5.69 25.99
C ASP A 210 54.82 -5.81 27.42
N MET A 211 54.01 -5.61 28.46
CA MET A 211 54.39 -5.94 29.83
C MET A 211 54.42 -7.47 30.01
N GLN A 212 55.43 -7.99 30.73
CA GLN A 212 55.46 -9.38 31.16
C GLN A 212 55.24 -9.47 32.67
N VAL A 213 54.28 -10.29 33.08
CA VAL A 213 54.01 -10.62 34.49
C VAL A 213 54.03 -12.13 34.68
N ASN A 214 54.79 -12.59 35.67
CA ASN A 214 54.76 -13.96 36.15
C ASN A 214 54.09 -13.95 37.53
N LEU A 215 52.94 -14.60 37.67
CA LEU A 215 52.22 -14.74 38.95
C LEU A 215 52.31 -16.19 39.43
N ALA A 216 52.95 -16.40 40.57
CA ALA A 216 53.03 -17.69 41.26
C ALA A 216 52.50 -17.55 42.69
N ALA A 217 51.70 -18.51 43.15
CA ALA A 217 51.23 -18.61 44.55
C ALA A 217 50.67 -17.30 45.18
N THR A 218 50.18 -16.37 44.37
CA THR A 218 49.92 -14.97 44.74
C THR A 218 48.44 -14.77 45.08
N THR A 219 48.20 -13.99 46.13
CA THR A 219 46.88 -13.62 46.63
C THR A 219 46.60 -12.16 46.33
N ILE A 220 45.47 -11.85 45.69
CA ILE A 220 44.99 -10.49 45.42
C ILE A 220 43.54 -10.38 45.90
N THR A 221 43.32 -9.62 46.97
CA THR A 221 42.01 -9.46 47.63
C THR A 221 41.82 -8.03 48.14
N ASN A 222 40.59 -7.61 48.42
CA ASN A 222 40.28 -6.24 48.86
C ASN A 222 40.78 -5.14 47.89
N CYS A 223 41.03 -5.48 46.62
CA CYS A 223 41.23 -4.52 45.53
C CYS A 223 39.91 -4.32 44.76
N HIS A 224 39.84 -3.33 43.87
CA HIS A 224 38.66 -3.14 43.03
C HIS A 224 38.63 -4.16 41.88
N TYR A 225 39.74 -4.31 41.16
CA TYR A 225 39.99 -5.39 40.19
C TYR A 225 41.27 -6.17 40.56
N PRO A 226 41.31 -7.51 40.51
CA PRO A 226 42.54 -8.26 40.74
C PRO A 226 43.56 -8.09 39.60
N LEU A 227 43.09 -8.19 38.34
CA LEU A 227 43.90 -8.07 37.12
C LEU A 227 43.19 -7.15 36.13
N TYR A 228 43.93 -6.23 35.50
CA TYR A 228 43.35 -5.20 34.64
C TYR A 228 44.20 -4.97 33.38
N PHE A 229 43.69 -5.33 32.20
CA PHE A 229 44.40 -5.24 30.92
C PHE A 229 43.97 -4.00 30.12
N ARG A 230 44.91 -3.10 29.83
CA ARG A 230 44.72 -1.99 28.87
C ARG A 230 45.20 -2.31 27.46
N SER A 231 45.91 -3.42 27.27
CA SER A 231 46.51 -3.83 26.01
C SER A 231 46.93 -5.30 26.05
N THR A 232 47.40 -5.83 24.92
CA THR A 232 48.04 -7.15 24.82
C THR A 232 49.31 -7.20 25.67
N ALA A 233 49.37 -8.17 26.58
CA ALA A 233 50.47 -8.35 27.53
C ALA A 233 50.69 -9.85 27.83
N THR A 234 51.90 -10.21 28.27
CA THR A 234 52.26 -11.60 28.61
C THR A 234 51.99 -11.87 30.09
N LEU A 235 50.98 -12.69 30.38
CA LEU A 235 50.74 -13.24 31.72
C LEU A 235 51.13 -14.72 31.76
N ASN A 236 52.11 -15.07 32.60
CA ASN A 236 52.43 -16.44 32.97
C ASN A 236 51.90 -16.73 34.37
N VAL A 237 51.25 -17.88 34.58
CA VAL A 237 50.65 -18.27 35.86
C VAL A 237 51.24 -19.57 36.40
N GLY A 238 51.30 -19.72 37.72
CA GLY A 238 51.76 -20.93 38.39
C GLY A 238 51.37 -21.00 39.88
N GLY A 239 51.60 -22.15 40.50
CA GLY A 239 51.17 -22.41 41.87
C GLY A 239 49.65 -22.28 42.04
N GLN A 240 49.20 -21.93 43.26
CA GLN A 240 47.79 -21.67 43.56
C GLN A 240 47.57 -20.16 43.68
N LEU A 241 46.86 -19.56 42.72
CA LEU A 241 46.46 -18.14 42.79
C LEU A 241 45.14 -18.01 43.57
N LEU A 242 45.00 -16.94 44.34
CA LEU A 242 43.75 -16.54 44.98
C LEU A 242 43.40 -15.11 44.54
N LEU A 243 42.43 -14.98 43.64
CA LEU A 243 42.06 -13.71 42.99
C LEU A 243 40.60 -13.31 43.29
N THR A 244 39.98 -13.96 44.29
CA THR A 244 38.58 -13.77 44.70
C THR A 244 38.48 -13.06 46.06
N GLY A 245 37.46 -12.24 46.26
CA GLY A 245 37.32 -11.33 47.41
C GLY A 245 37.77 -9.90 47.09
N ASN A 246 37.59 -9.47 45.85
CA ASN A 246 37.75 -8.10 45.36
C ASN A 246 36.37 -7.44 45.18
N THR A 247 36.30 -6.20 44.68
CA THR A 247 35.01 -5.60 44.28
C THR A 247 34.44 -6.26 43.03
N TYR A 248 35.31 -6.75 42.15
CA TYR A 248 34.97 -7.58 41.00
C TYR A 248 35.97 -8.73 40.88
N ASP A 249 35.48 -9.97 40.98
CA ASP A 249 36.30 -11.18 40.94
C ASP A 249 36.52 -11.66 39.48
N TYR A 250 36.99 -10.76 38.62
CA TYR A 250 37.30 -11.05 37.21
C TYR A 250 38.55 -10.30 36.71
N ALA A 251 39.16 -10.83 35.65
CA ALA A 251 40.23 -10.17 34.91
C ALA A 251 39.62 -9.21 33.87
N ARG A 252 39.68 -7.90 34.14
CA ARG A 252 39.08 -6.87 33.28
C ARG A 252 39.89 -6.69 32.00
N VAL A 253 39.25 -6.79 30.84
CA VAL A 253 39.82 -6.39 29.54
C VAL A 253 39.22 -5.05 29.14
N ASP A 254 40.04 -3.99 29.18
CA ASP A 254 39.65 -2.59 28.99
C ASP A 254 40.18 -2.01 27.66
N PHE A 255 40.19 -2.82 26.61
CA PHE A 255 40.52 -2.41 25.25
C PHE A 255 39.78 -3.27 24.22
N ASN A 256 39.45 -2.67 23.06
CA ASN A 256 38.52 -3.28 22.09
C ASN A 256 39.21 -3.84 20.83
N TYR A 257 40.51 -3.58 20.61
CA TYR A 257 41.23 -3.93 19.37
C TYR A 257 42.58 -4.58 19.68
N MET A 258 42.78 -5.79 19.16
CA MET A 258 43.97 -6.61 19.42
C MET A 258 44.94 -6.56 18.23
N TYR A 259 45.97 -5.71 18.33
CA TYR A 259 46.96 -5.46 17.27
C TYR A 259 48.22 -6.34 17.32
N ASN A 260 48.34 -7.22 18.32
CA ASN A 260 49.42 -8.20 18.47
C ASN A 260 48.82 -9.58 18.78
N ASN A 261 49.55 -10.66 18.52
CA ASN A 261 49.20 -11.99 19.03
C ASN A 261 49.08 -11.98 20.56
N TRP A 262 48.03 -12.60 21.10
CA TRP A 262 47.78 -12.61 22.55
C TRP A 262 47.36 -13.99 23.03
N ASN A 263 47.88 -14.38 24.21
CA ASN A 263 47.68 -15.70 24.81
C ASN A 263 46.93 -15.54 26.14
N LEU A 264 45.71 -16.09 26.17
CA LEU A 264 44.78 -16.36 27.27
C LEU A 264 45.19 -17.47 28.26
N PRO A 265 45.99 -17.31 29.34
CA PRO A 265 46.15 -18.42 30.30
C PRO A 265 44.83 -18.72 31.03
N SER A 266 44.73 -19.93 31.59
CA SER A 266 43.62 -20.25 32.50
C SER A 266 43.78 -19.53 33.84
N LEU A 267 42.68 -19.04 34.41
CA LEU A 267 42.63 -18.29 35.67
C LEU A 267 41.55 -18.88 36.59
N PRO A 268 41.66 -18.71 37.92
CA PRO A 268 40.61 -19.08 38.88
C PRO A 268 39.40 -18.12 38.87
N ILE A 269 39.37 -17.18 37.92
CA ILE A 269 38.37 -16.12 37.74
C ILE A 269 38.15 -15.91 36.22
N PRO A 270 36.96 -15.47 35.77
CA PRO A 270 36.71 -15.23 34.35
C PRO A 270 37.45 -14.00 33.81
N TYR A 271 37.64 -13.95 32.49
CA TYR A 271 37.97 -12.74 31.76
C TYR A 271 36.70 -11.98 31.39
N TYR A 272 36.71 -10.65 31.54
CA TYR A 272 35.54 -9.80 31.28
C TYR A 272 35.80 -8.84 30.11
N PHE A 273 35.01 -8.97 29.06
CA PHE A 273 35.11 -8.21 27.80
C PHE A 273 33.89 -7.31 27.55
N GLY A 274 34.13 -6.20 26.84
CA GLY A 274 33.08 -5.45 26.14
C GLY A 274 32.84 -6.02 24.74
N GLY A 275 32.85 -5.15 23.72
CA GLY A 275 33.09 -5.57 22.34
C GLY A 275 34.60 -5.67 22.07
N PHE A 276 35.06 -6.78 21.50
CA PHE A 276 36.47 -7.08 21.25
C PHE A 276 36.69 -7.51 19.80
N ASN A 277 37.75 -7.02 19.15
CA ASN A 277 38.12 -7.36 17.79
C ASN A 277 39.58 -7.88 17.72
N VAL A 278 39.72 -9.13 17.28
CA VAL A 278 40.99 -9.74 16.86
C VAL A 278 41.30 -9.26 15.45
N GLN A 279 42.22 -8.28 15.34
CA GLN A 279 42.52 -7.63 14.05
C GLN A 279 43.26 -8.56 13.08
N ALA A 280 43.09 -8.30 11.79
CA ALA A 280 43.73 -9.06 10.71
C ALA A 280 45.24 -9.27 10.91
N GLY A 281 45.71 -10.48 10.62
CA GLY A 281 47.10 -10.90 10.84
C GLY A 281 47.48 -11.28 12.28
N ASN A 282 46.58 -11.11 13.26
CA ASN A 282 46.83 -11.45 14.67
C ASN A 282 46.00 -12.65 15.15
N THR A 283 46.55 -13.42 16.08
CA THR A 283 45.93 -14.60 16.68
C THR A 283 45.63 -14.39 18.16
N LEU A 284 44.39 -14.63 18.57
CA LEU A 284 44.01 -14.81 19.97
C LEU A 284 44.04 -16.31 20.28
N THR A 285 44.97 -16.73 21.15
CA THR A 285 45.03 -18.11 21.65
C THR A 285 44.39 -18.17 23.02
N VAL A 286 43.43 -19.07 23.23
CA VAL A 286 42.74 -19.26 24.51
C VAL A 286 43.12 -20.62 25.08
N ALA A 287 43.66 -20.64 26.32
CA ALA A 287 44.05 -21.86 26.99
C ALA A 287 42.85 -22.63 27.56
N SER A 288 43.00 -23.94 27.67
CA SER A 288 42.02 -24.84 28.28
C SER A 288 41.61 -24.39 29.69
N GLY A 289 40.32 -24.49 30.00
CA GLY A 289 39.74 -24.07 31.29
C GLY A 289 39.44 -22.57 31.42
N ALA A 290 39.80 -21.73 30.44
CA ALA A 290 39.47 -20.31 30.47
C ALA A 290 37.96 -20.05 30.30
N ILE A 291 37.45 -19.07 31.06
CA ILE A 291 36.07 -18.56 30.97
C ILE A 291 36.14 -17.12 30.47
N LEU A 292 35.45 -16.82 29.37
CA LEU A 292 35.36 -15.50 28.76
C LEU A 292 33.90 -15.03 28.83
N LYS A 293 33.67 -13.89 29.50
CA LYS A 293 32.37 -13.26 29.69
C LYS A 293 32.26 -11.95 28.92
N PHE A 294 31.11 -11.71 28.30
CA PHE A 294 30.84 -10.53 27.49
C PHE A 294 29.70 -9.68 28.09
N THR A 295 29.86 -8.35 28.07
CA THR A 295 28.79 -7.40 28.43
C THR A 295 27.54 -7.61 27.59
N ASN A 296 26.40 -7.09 28.06
CA ASN A 296 25.19 -6.95 27.22
C ASN A 296 25.52 -6.27 25.87
N GLY A 297 25.19 -6.93 24.75
CA GLY A 297 25.52 -6.47 23.39
C GLY A 297 27.02 -6.52 23.02
N GLY A 298 27.86 -7.16 23.83
CA GLY A 298 29.27 -7.42 23.51
C GLY A 298 29.42 -8.42 22.36
N ARG A 299 30.57 -8.44 21.70
CA ARG A 299 30.89 -9.43 20.65
C ARG A 299 32.36 -9.71 20.55
N LEU A 300 32.71 -10.91 20.09
CA LEU A 300 34.07 -11.28 19.73
C LEU A 300 34.21 -11.31 18.20
N GLN A 301 34.60 -10.18 17.61
CA GLN A 301 34.90 -10.10 16.18
C GLN A 301 36.30 -10.68 15.90
N VAL A 302 36.42 -11.43 14.83
CA VAL A 302 37.64 -12.08 14.37
C VAL A 302 37.87 -11.69 12.91
N ASP A 303 38.67 -10.64 12.72
CA ASP A 303 39.24 -10.27 11.41
C ASP A 303 40.60 -10.97 11.20
N GLY A 304 41.19 -11.56 12.25
CA GLY A 304 42.46 -12.31 12.25
C GLY A 304 42.27 -13.81 12.48
N SER A 305 42.68 -14.33 13.64
CA SER A 305 42.52 -15.74 14.01
C SER A 305 42.12 -15.98 15.45
N LEU A 306 41.17 -16.90 15.68
CA LEU A 306 40.80 -17.39 17.02
C LEU A 306 41.18 -18.87 17.15
N ASN A 307 42.08 -19.17 18.09
CA ASN A 307 42.58 -20.51 18.38
C ASN A 307 42.23 -20.88 19.83
N ALA A 308 41.05 -21.47 20.03
CA ALA A 308 40.55 -21.90 21.33
C ALA A 308 40.45 -23.43 21.35
N VAL A 309 41.39 -24.08 22.05
CA VAL A 309 41.52 -25.55 22.05
C VAL A 309 41.66 -26.04 23.49
N ALA A 310 40.57 -26.58 24.05
CA ALA A 310 40.62 -27.19 25.38
C ALA A 310 41.26 -28.59 25.34
N ASN A 311 41.80 -29.05 26.47
CA ASN A 311 42.29 -30.43 26.63
C ASN A 311 41.12 -31.44 26.62
N PRO A 312 41.36 -32.74 26.35
CA PRO A 312 40.32 -33.76 26.49
C PRO A 312 39.78 -33.83 27.92
N GLY A 313 38.47 -33.65 28.08
CA GLY A 313 37.80 -33.59 29.39
C GLY A 313 37.75 -32.20 30.03
N GLU A 314 38.32 -31.18 29.38
CA GLU A 314 38.22 -29.77 29.77
C GLU A 314 37.48 -28.97 28.69
N TRP A 315 37.04 -27.76 29.05
CA TRP A 315 36.27 -26.85 28.19
C TRP A 315 36.88 -25.44 28.20
N ILE A 316 36.57 -24.65 27.17
CA ILE A 316 36.71 -23.18 27.15
C ILE A 316 35.31 -22.59 27.02
N TYR A 317 34.96 -21.61 27.85
CA TYR A 317 33.60 -21.07 27.90
C TYR A 317 33.54 -19.66 27.34
N PHE A 318 32.54 -19.40 26.48
CA PHE A 318 32.16 -18.07 25.99
C PHE A 318 30.69 -17.83 26.39
N THR A 319 30.44 -16.90 27.30
CA THR A 319 29.11 -16.74 27.95
C THR A 319 28.78 -15.27 28.28
N SER A 320 27.54 -15.04 28.72
CA SER A 320 27.04 -13.74 29.19
C SER A 320 27.77 -13.28 30.47
N SER A 321 27.91 -11.97 30.65
CA SER A 321 28.39 -11.39 31.91
C SER A 321 27.56 -11.84 33.13
N LYS A 322 26.28 -12.13 32.92
CA LYS A 322 25.28 -12.52 33.93
C LYS A 322 25.32 -14.00 34.35
N ASP A 323 26.23 -14.80 33.79
CA ASP A 323 26.27 -16.24 34.02
C ASP A 323 26.99 -16.60 35.32
N ASP A 324 26.34 -16.37 36.46
CA ASP A 324 26.90 -16.57 37.79
C ASP A 324 27.37 -18.02 38.06
N ASN A 325 26.80 -18.99 37.34
CA ASN A 325 27.13 -20.40 37.47
C ASN A 325 28.55 -20.73 36.95
N LEU A 326 29.06 -19.96 35.98
CA LEU A 326 30.39 -20.13 35.41
C LEU A 326 31.34 -19.02 35.89
N GLY A 327 32.15 -19.34 36.90
CA GLY A 327 33.18 -18.44 37.43
C GLY A 327 32.69 -17.35 38.37
N GLY A 328 31.41 -17.34 38.75
CA GLY A 328 30.84 -16.42 39.74
C GLY A 328 30.30 -15.11 39.17
N ASP A 329 29.60 -14.36 40.03
CA ASP A 329 29.01 -13.05 39.72
C ASP A 329 30.06 -12.10 39.14
N SER A 330 29.83 -11.69 37.90
CA SER A 330 30.75 -10.84 37.13
C SER A 330 30.14 -9.49 36.75
N ASN A 331 28.91 -9.22 37.17
CA ASN A 331 28.14 -8.00 36.98
C ASN A 331 27.96 -7.24 38.31
N ASN A 332 28.28 -7.89 39.44
CA ASN A 332 28.10 -7.42 40.81
C ASN A 332 26.63 -7.09 41.13
N ASP A 333 25.71 -7.95 40.64
CA ASP A 333 24.27 -7.89 40.96
C ASP A 333 23.74 -9.08 41.79
N GLN A 334 24.66 -9.94 42.25
CA GLN A 334 24.49 -11.12 43.12
C GLN A 334 23.74 -12.28 42.47
N THR A 335 22.46 -12.06 42.14
CA THR A 335 21.53 -12.95 41.42
C THR A 335 20.33 -12.12 40.90
N SER A 336 20.51 -10.82 40.65
CA SER A 336 19.44 -9.90 40.28
C SER A 336 19.11 -9.98 38.79
N THR A 337 20.05 -10.47 37.97
CA THR A 337 19.78 -10.94 36.62
C THR A 337 20.21 -12.40 36.47
N ALA A 338 19.77 -13.03 35.38
CA ALA A 338 20.16 -14.38 34.98
C ALA A 338 20.52 -14.33 33.48
N PRO A 339 21.36 -15.23 32.97
CA PRO A 339 21.77 -15.21 31.59
C PRO A 339 20.62 -15.70 30.68
N ALA A 340 20.48 -15.07 29.53
CA ALA A 340 19.45 -15.39 28.54
C ALA A 340 20.04 -15.38 27.12
N ALA A 341 19.36 -16.04 26.17
CA ALA A 341 19.66 -15.85 24.76
C ALA A 341 19.62 -14.34 24.40
N GLU A 342 20.38 -13.95 23.38
CA GLU A 342 20.57 -12.55 22.97
C GLU A 342 21.35 -11.64 23.93
N ASP A 343 21.83 -12.11 25.07
CA ASP A 343 22.63 -11.27 25.99
C ASP A 343 23.87 -10.66 25.32
N TRP A 344 24.51 -11.36 24.38
CA TRP A 344 25.65 -10.83 23.61
C TRP A 344 25.55 -11.26 22.13
N GLU A 345 26.21 -10.55 21.20
CA GLU A 345 26.04 -10.84 19.76
C GLU A 345 26.63 -12.21 19.36
N GLY A 346 27.65 -12.69 20.06
CA GLY A 346 28.34 -13.95 19.77
C GLY A 346 29.77 -13.78 19.22
N ILE A 347 30.31 -14.88 18.67
CA ILE A 347 31.61 -14.93 17.99
C ILE A 347 31.42 -14.69 16.50
N TYR A 348 32.16 -13.75 15.93
CA TYR A 348 31.95 -13.17 14.60
C TYR A 348 33.18 -13.37 13.72
N PHE A 349 33.16 -14.35 12.82
CA PHE A 349 34.20 -14.55 11.82
C PHE A 349 33.84 -13.78 10.54
N THR A 350 34.71 -12.83 10.15
CA THR A 350 34.51 -11.98 8.96
C THR A 350 35.26 -12.52 7.75
N ASP A 351 35.01 -11.91 6.58
CA ASP A 351 35.66 -12.26 5.31
C ASP A 351 37.17 -11.96 5.26
N GLN A 352 37.71 -11.31 6.29
CA GLN A 352 39.15 -11.09 6.51
C GLN A 352 39.79 -12.22 7.33
N SER A 353 38.98 -13.04 8.02
CA SER A 353 39.45 -14.02 8.99
C SER A 353 40.18 -15.20 8.34
N VAL A 354 41.15 -15.78 9.03
CA VAL A 354 42.03 -16.80 8.46
C VAL A 354 41.55 -18.21 8.84
N ASP A 355 40.65 -18.76 8.02
CA ASP A 355 39.99 -20.07 8.18
C ASP A 355 40.91 -21.19 8.70
N VAL A 356 42.09 -21.36 8.08
CA VAL A 356 43.05 -22.43 8.41
C VAL A 356 43.67 -22.33 9.81
N THR A 357 43.54 -21.19 10.49
CA THR A 357 43.98 -20.95 11.87
C THR A 357 42.81 -20.58 12.81
N ASN A 358 41.58 -20.54 12.30
CA ASN A 358 40.37 -20.41 13.11
C ASN A 358 39.91 -21.81 13.58
N LEU A 359 40.15 -22.10 14.85
CA LEU A 359 39.82 -23.39 15.46
C LEU A 359 39.14 -23.18 16.81
N LEU A 360 37.89 -23.62 16.89
CA LEU A 360 37.16 -23.84 18.14
C LEU A 360 37.14 -25.35 18.39
N ARG A 361 37.75 -25.80 19.48
CA ARG A 361 37.70 -27.21 19.89
C ARG A 361 37.43 -27.36 21.38
N ARG A 362 36.37 -28.11 21.74
CA ARG A 362 35.85 -28.22 23.12
C ARG A 362 35.59 -26.83 23.72
N CYS A 363 34.85 -26.03 22.96
CA CYS A 363 34.35 -24.74 23.38
C CYS A 363 32.84 -24.83 23.66
N ALA A 364 32.40 -24.22 24.75
CA ALA A 364 31.00 -24.02 25.08
C ALA A 364 30.61 -22.56 24.77
N ILE A 365 29.65 -22.34 23.87
CA ILE A 365 29.18 -21.02 23.44
C ILE A 365 27.71 -20.89 23.86
N ARG A 366 27.43 -20.03 24.85
CA ARG A 366 26.13 -19.91 25.49
C ARG A 366 25.61 -18.46 25.54
N PHE A 367 24.27 -18.31 25.54
CA PHE A 367 23.57 -17.04 25.82
C PHE A 367 23.84 -15.92 24.80
N ALA A 368 24.17 -16.28 23.56
CA ALA A 368 24.57 -15.36 22.49
C ALA A 368 23.46 -15.14 21.43
N GLY A 369 23.81 -14.46 20.34
CA GLY A 369 22.96 -14.25 19.15
C GLY A 369 22.20 -12.91 19.09
N GLY A 370 22.54 -11.94 19.95
CA GLY A 370 21.78 -10.69 20.12
C GLY A 370 21.59 -9.85 18.85
N GLY A 371 20.32 -9.62 18.50
CA GLY A 371 19.90 -9.00 17.24
C GLY A 371 19.70 -10.00 16.11
N ASP A 372 18.95 -11.07 16.39
CA ASP A 372 18.52 -12.12 15.46
C ASP A 372 19.66 -12.91 14.76
N LYS A 373 20.74 -13.26 15.47
CA LYS A 373 21.97 -13.87 14.90
C LYS A 373 22.35 -15.22 15.52
N GLY A 374 23.32 -15.89 14.90
CA GLY A 374 23.99 -17.06 15.46
C GLY A 374 24.98 -16.72 16.58
N GLY A 375 25.04 -17.54 17.62
CA GLY A 375 26.05 -17.45 18.69
C GLY A 375 27.48 -17.67 18.18
N ILE A 376 27.62 -18.44 17.09
CA ILE A 376 28.72 -18.29 16.13
C ILE A 376 28.11 -17.77 14.82
N LYS A 377 28.54 -16.58 14.38
CA LYS A 377 28.25 -16.05 13.04
C LYS A 377 29.49 -16.05 12.15
N LEU A 378 29.29 -16.53 10.93
CA LEU A 378 30.24 -16.55 9.84
C LEU A 378 29.71 -15.69 8.70
N TYR A 379 30.57 -14.90 8.06
CA TYR A 379 30.29 -14.18 6.83
C TYR A 379 31.44 -14.39 5.86
N ASN A 380 31.21 -15.18 4.79
CA ASN A 380 32.23 -15.67 3.88
C ASN A 380 33.47 -16.29 4.60
N ALA A 381 33.24 -16.98 5.71
CA ALA A 381 34.29 -17.55 6.58
C ALA A 381 34.02 -19.03 6.89
N SER A 382 35.08 -19.82 6.99
CA SER A 382 35.03 -21.29 7.08
C SER A 382 35.93 -21.85 8.20
N PRO A 383 35.72 -21.45 9.48
CA PRO A 383 36.48 -21.98 10.61
C PRO A 383 36.24 -23.48 10.83
N THR A 384 37.12 -24.11 11.62
CA THR A 384 36.89 -25.45 12.16
C THR A 384 36.23 -25.37 13.54
N ILE A 385 35.11 -26.07 13.71
CA ILE A 385 34.32 -26.18 14.94
C ILE A 385 34.23 -27.67 15.28
N ASP A 386 34.98 -28.13 16.30
CA ASP A 386 35.12 -29.55 16.60
C ASP A 386 34.89 -29.90 18.07
N SER A 387 33.98 -30.85 18.33
CA SER A 387 33.68 -31.32 19.69
C SER A 387 33.20 -30.19 20.61
N CYS A 388 32.40 -29.26 20.09
CA CYS A 388 31.90 -28.08 20.81
C CYS A 388 30.46 -28.27 21.33
N ASP A 389 30.03 -27.37 22.21
CA ASP A 389 28.69 -27.26 22.81
C ASP A 389 28.14 -25.85 22.51
N ILE A 390 27.00 -25.76 21.82
CA ILE A 390 26.45 -24.49 21.32
C ILE A 390 24.95 -24.47 21.62
N ALA A 391 24.54 -23.84 22.72
CA ALA A 391 23.15 -23.85 23.18
C ALA A 391 22.76 -22.61 24.00
N ASN A 392 21.46 -22.42 24.25
CA ASN A 392 20.85 -21.22 24.83
C ASN A 392 21.13 -19.93 24.03
N ASN A 393 21.33 -20.04 22.71
CA ASN A 393 21.61 -18.91 21.81
C ASN A 393 20.34 -18.52 21.03
N TYR A 394 20.30 -17.36 20.35
CA TYR A 394 19.17 -17.06 19.46
C TYR A 394 19.11 -18.06 18.29
N ILE A 395 20.24 -18.21 17.60
CA ILE A 395 20.56 -19.31 16.68
C ILE A 395 21.89 -19.91 17.14
N GLY A 396 22.12 -21.21 16.96
CA GLY A 396 23.40 -21.83 17.32
C GLY A 396 24.54 -21.36 16.41
N ILE A 397 24.48 -21.73 15.12
CA ILE A 397 25.44 -21.32 14.09
C ILE A 397 24.73 -20.63 12.93
N TRP A 398 25.26 -19.49 12.48
CA TRP A 398 24.81 -18.73 11.31
C TRP A 398 25.91 -18.66 10.26
N ALA A 399 25.76 -19.36 9.13
CA ALA A 399 26.75 -19.44 8.05
C ALA A 399 26.29 -18.66 6.80
N GLU A 400 26.72 -17.40 6.69
CA GLU A 400 26.25 -16.47 5.64
C GLU A 400 27.19 -16.42 4.42
N GLY A 401 26.60 -16.31 3.23
CA GLY A 401 27.34 -16.27 1.97
C GLY A 401 28.09 -17.58 1.70
N LEU A 402 29.32 -17.47 1.19
CA LEU A 402 30.21 -18.59 0.84
C LEU A 402 30.88 -19.24 2.08
N SER A 403 30.23 -19.21 3.25
CA SER A 403 30.74 -19.81 4.49
C SER A 403 30.63 -21.33 4.44
N ASN A 404 31.76 -22.04 4.42
CA ASN A 404 31.84 -23.50 4.29
C ASN A 404 32.60 -24.14 5.48
N PRO A 405 32.21 -23.89 6.75
CA PRO A 405 32.94 -24.34 7.93
C PRO A 405 32.99 -25.87 8.02
N VAL A 406 34.01 -26.37 8.72
CA VAL A 406 34.13 -27.78 9.09
C VAL A 406 33.57 -27.94 10.50
N ILE A 407 32.38 -28.56 10.61
CA ILE A 407 31.68 -28.78 11.88
C ILE A 407 31.71 -30.28 12.18
N THR A 408 32.40 -30.71 13.24
CA THR A 408 32.52 -32.13 13.61
C THR A 408 32.24 -32.39 15.08
N ASN A 409 31.65 -33.54 15.39
CA ASN A 409 31.42 -34.02 16.77
C ASN A 409 30.70 -33.01 17.70
N THR A 410 29.98 -32.04 17.15
CA THR A 410 29.51 -30.83 17.87
C THR A 410 28.03 -30.93 18.20
N GLU A 411 27.69 -30.61 19.45
CA GLU A 411 26.32 -30.49 19.94
C GLU A 411 25.84 -29.05 19.71
N ILE A 412 24.81 -28.91 18.87
CA ILE A 412 24.12 -27.65 18.60
C ILE A 412 22.74 -27.73 19.27
N GLY A 413 22.74 -27.49 20.58
CA GLY A 413 21.57 -27.59 21.44
C GLY A 413 20.59 -26.43 21.30
N SER A 414 19.70 -26.30 22.29
CA SER A 414 18.60 -25.31 22.33
C SER A 414 18.95 -23.94 21.75
N SER A 415 18.16 -23.49 20.80
CA SER A 415 18.25 -22.16 20.20
C SER A 415 16.86 -21.54 20.07
N VAL A 416 16.73 -20.22 20.24
CA VAL A 416 15.41 -19.53 20.20
C VAL A 416 14.69 -19.77 18.87
N LEU A 417 15.39 -19.71 17.73
CA LEU A 417 14.80 -19.88 16.41
C LEU A 417 15.11 -21.24 15.77
N VAL A 418 16.38 -21.47 15.42
CA VAL A 418 16.89 -22.70 14.78
C VAL A 418 18.30 -23.01 15.30
N PRO A 419 18.73 -24.28 15.37
CA PRO A 419 20.10 -24.61 15.78
C PRO A 419 21.15 -24.19 14.73
N LEU A 420 20.84 -24.35 13.44
CA LEU A 420 21.72 -24.00 12.32
C LEU A 420 20.96 -23.17 11.28
N ALA A 421 21.56 -22.07 10.82
CA ALA A 421 21.10 -21.27 9.69
C ALA A 421 22.21 -21.13 8.62
N ILE A 422 21.86 -21.27 7.35
CA ILE A 422 22.79 -21.22 6.20
C ILE A 422 22.23 -20.34 5.06
N SER A 423 23.09 -19.67 4.30
CA SER A 423 22.71 -19.18 2.95
C SER A 423 22.62 -20.35 1.98
N PHE A 424 21.89 -20.23 0.85
CA PHE A 424 21.76 -21.34 -0.11
C PHE A 424 23.10 -21.81 -0.70
N GLU A 425 24.06 -20.89 -0.85
CA GLU A 425 25.41 -21.15 -1.34
C GLU A 425 26.41 -21.58 -0.24
N ALA A 426 25.99 -21.61 1.03
CA ALA A 426 26.79 -22.11 2.14
C ALA A 426 26.66 -23.64 2.25
N ASN A 427 27.77 -24.36 2.08
CA ASN A 427 27.80 -25.82 2.17
C ASN A 427 28.74 -26.30 3.30
N PRO A 428 28.36 -26.13 4.58
CA PRO A 428 29.14 -26.61 5.71
C PRO A 428 29.38 -28.12 5.64
N ILE A 429 30.63 -28.53 5.93
CA ILE A 429 31.02 -29.93 6.04
C ILE A 429 30.65 -30.41 7.43
N MET A 430 29.75 -31.39 7.53
CA MET A 430 29.18 -31.86 8.80
C MET A 430 29.41 -33.36 9.00
N ALA A 431 29.94 -33.77 10.15
CA ALA A 431 30.10 -35.18 10.50
C ALA A 431 30.01 -35.42 12.02
N GLY A 432 29.13 -36.33 12.44
CA GLY A 432 28.95 -36.69 13.85
C GLY A 432 28.39 -35.57 14.74
N ASN A 433 27.66 -34.62 14.15
CA ASN A 433 27.04 -33.52 14.89
C ASN A 433 25.61 -33.89 15.32
N GLU A 434 25.22 -33.41 16.49
CA GLU A 434 23.87 -33.55 17.04
C GLU A 434 23.25 -32.16 17.12
N LEU A 435 22.08 -31.98 16.51
CA LEU A 435 21.24 -30.78 16.63
C LEU A 435 20.09 -31.10 17.60
N SER A 436 19.74 -30.18 18.49
CA SER A 436 18.51 -30.34 19.29
C SER A 436 17.27 -30.33 18.39
N LEU A 437 16.32 -31.21 18.71
CA LEU A 437 15.03 -31.37 18.05
C LEU A 437 13.93 -31.53 19.11
N SER A 438 13.79 -30.54 20.00
CA SER A 438 12.74 -30.52 21.04
C SER A 438 12.52 -29.18 21.76
N ASP A 439 13.45 -28.23 21.64
CA ASP A 439 13.48 -26.98 22.41
C ASP A 439 13.87 -25.75 21.58
N ASN A 440 13.76 -25.82 20.25
CA ASN A 440 13.77 -24.67 19.35
C ASN A 440 12.33 -24.28 18.94
N ARG A 441 12.13 -23.03 18.49
CA ARG A 441 10.88 -22.64 17.82
C ARG A 441 10.71 -23.35 16.47
N TYR A 442 11.81 -23.62 15.78
CA TYR A 442 11.83 -24.40 14.54
C TYR A 442 12.94 -25.47 14.54
N ASP A 443 12.54 -26.73 14.45
CA ASP A 443 13.43 -27.89 14.38
C ASP A 443 13.80 -28.17 12.92
N ALA A 444 14.55 -27.24 12.34
CA ALA A 444 14.92 -27.19 10.94
C ALA A 444 16.27 -26.50 10.74
N ILE A 445 16.85 -26.63 9.55
CA ILE A 445 17.97 -25.77 9.11
C ILE A 445 17.39 -24.49 8.52
N GLY A 446 17.66 -23.35 9.15
CA GLY A 446 17.25 -22.05 8.64
C GLY A 446 17.93 -21.72 7.30
N ILE A 447 17.17 -21.17 6.35
CA ILE A 447 17.70 -20.50 5.17
C ILE A 447 17.73 -19.00 5.46
N ILE A 448 18.94 -18.45 5.50
CA ILE A 448 19.23 -17.04 5.77
C ILE A 448 18.65 -16.15 4.65
N PRO A 449 17.88 -15.09 4.98
CA PRO A 449 17.31 -14.19 3.98
C PRO A 449 18.37 -13.30 3.34
N GLY A 450 18.16 -12.94 2.08
CA GLY A 450 19.06 -12.08 1.30
C GLY A 450 19.27 -12.54 -0.15
N THR A 451 20.22 -11.92 -0.83
CA THR A 451 20.59 -12.27 -2.21
C THR A 451 21.82 -13.17 -2.22
N MET A 452 21.74 -14.29 -2.94
CA MET A 452 22.87 -15.22 -3.11
C MET A 452 24.11 -14.52 -3.71
N GLN A 453 25.26 -14.74 -3.09
CA GLN A 453 26.57 -14.28 -3.57
C GLN A 453 27.19 -15.26 -4.59
N GLY A 454 26.90 -16.55 -4.41
CA GLY A 454 27.40 -17.66 -5.22
C GLY A 454 26.35 -18.26 -6.17
N ASP A 455 26.77 -19.31 -6.87
CA ASP A 455 25.86 -20.33 -7.37
C ASP A 455 25.65 -21.33 -6.23
N ALA A 456 24.43 -21.84 -6.06
CA ALA A 456 24.01 -22.60 -4.90
C ALA A 456 23.57 -24.02 -5.27
N HIS A 457 23.82 -24.96 -4.35
CA HIS A 457 23.30 -26.32 -4.40
C HIS A 457 22.83 -26.70 -3.00
N LEU A 458 21.52 -26.66 -2.81
CA LEU A 458 20.89 -27.09 -1.56
C LEU A 458 20.81 -28.62 -1.55
N VAL A 459 21.56 -29.23 -0.64
CA VAL A 459 21.75 -30.69 -0.56
C VAL A 459 20.94 -31.35 0.54
N ILE A 460 20.64 -32.64 0.40
CA ILE A 460 20.14 -33.46 1.51
C ILE A 460 21.17 -33.45 2.64
N ARG A 461 20.74 -33.18 3.88
CA ARG A 461 21.57 -33.26 5.09
C ARG A 461 20.98 -34.29 6.05
N SER A 462 21.79 -35.26 6.46
CA SER A 462 21.42 -36.25 7.48
C SER A 462 22.07 -35.85 8.81
N LEU A 463 21.25 -35.54 9.83
CA LEU A 463 21.65 -34.99 11.14
C LEU A 463 20.72 -35.54 12.22
N THR A 464 21.21 -35.74 13.45
CA THR A 464 20.43 -36.27 14.60
C THR A 464 19.58 -37.51 14.23
N ASP A 465 20.21 -38.51 13.60
CA ASP A 465 19.59 -39.72 13.03
C ASP A 465 18.49 -39.52 11.95
N LEU A 466 18.09 -38.28 11.63
CA LEU A 466 17.17 -37.99 10.54
C LEU A 466 17.91 -38.05 9.19
N PRO A 467 17.33 -38.69 8.15
CA PRO A 467 18.03 -38.87 6.88
C PRO A 467 18.03 -37.63 5.98
N ASN A 468 17.05 -36.74 6.13
CA ASN A 468 16.85 -35.57 5.27
C ASN A 468 16.19 -34.42 6.06
N MET A 469 17.02 -33.59 6.67
CA MET A 469 16.63 -32.48 7.55
C MET A 469 15.74 -31.46 6.82
N THR A 470 14.61 -31.09 7.42
CA THR A 470 13.74 -29.99 6.94
C THR A 470 14.52 -28.67 6.89
N TYR A 471 14.31 -27.88 5.82
CA TYR A 471 14.80 -26.51 5.72
C TYR A 471 13.68 -25.51 6.02
N TYR A 472 14.00 -24.41 6.72
CA TYR A 472 13.06 -23.37 7.13
C TYR A 472 13.43 -22.02 6.52
N LEU A 473 12.59 -21.48 5.63
CA LEU A 473 12.80 -20.19 5.01
C LEU A 473 12.51 -19.05 6.00
N MET A 474 13.56 -18.35 6.44
CA MET A 474 13.48 -17.32 7.48
C MET A 474 13.03 -15.95 6.96
N GLY A 475 13.12 -15.70 5.65
CA GLY A 475 12.66 -14.45 5.01
C GLY A 475 12.74 -14.53 3.48
N ASP A 476 12.71 -13.39 2.79
CA ASP A 476 12.90 -13.34 1.34
C ASP A 476 14.32 -13.75 0.93
N VAL A 477 14.41 -14.58 -0.11
CA VAL A 477 15.68 -15.02 -0.72
C VAL A 477 15.66 -14.77 -2.22
N THR A 478 16.77 -14.23 -2.74
CA THR A 478 16.91 -13.87 -4.16
C THR A 478 18.02 -14.68 -4.82
N VAL A 479 17.67 -15.37 -5.91
CA VAL A 479 18.60 -15.94 -6.88
C VAL A 479 18.87 -14.85 -7.94
N PRO A 480 19.99 -14.10 -7.88
CA PRO A 480 20.18 -12.93 -8.75
C PRO A 480 20.48 -13.31 -10.20
N ALA A 481 20.32 -12.35 -11.10
CA ALA A 481 20.60 -12.53 -12.53
C ALA A 481 22.01 -13.11 -12.78
N GLY A 482 22.08 -14.20 -13.55
CA GLY A 482 23.33 -14.90 -13.85
C GLY A 482 23.82 -15.88 -12.78
N LYS A 483 23.04 -16.15 -11.72
CA LYS A 483 23.28 -17.22 -10.75
C LYS A 483 22.28 -18.36 -10.87
N THR A 484 22.69 -19.56 -10.42
CA THR A 484 21.86 -20.76 -10.37
C THR A 484 21.64 -21.24 -8.94
N LEU A 485 20.41 -21.59 -8.59
CA LEU A 485 20.05 -22.35 -7.39
C LEU A 485 19.58 -23.75 -7.81
N THR A 486 20.34 -24.78 -7.44
CA THR A 486 19.95 -26.18 -7.61
C THR A 486 19.47 -26.76 -6.26
N ILE A 487 18.43 -27.59 -6.28
CA ILE A 487 17.87 -28.24 -5.07
C ILE A 487 17.85 -29.77 -5.31
N ASP A 488 18.37 -30.55 -4.36
CA ASP A 488 18.34 -32.02 -4.44
C ASP A 488 16.90 -32.58 -4.35
N PRO A 489 16.60 -33.69 -5.07
CA PRO A 489 15.32 -34.40 -4.96
C PRO A 489 14.95 -34.77 -3.52
N GLY A 490 13.68 -34.59 -3.15
CA GLY A 490 13.12 -34.99 -1.87
C GLY A 490 13.31 -33.98 -0.73
N ILE A 491 14.01 -32.87 -0.96
CA ILE A 491 14.11 -31.77 0.01
C ILE A 491 12.73 -31.18 0.32
N THR A 492 12.49 -30.88 1.60
CA THR A 492 11.32 -30.11 2.05
C THR A 492 11.78 -28.75 2.56
N ILE A 493 11.24 -27.67 1.98
CA ILE A 493 11.40 -26.28 2.41
C ILE A 493 10.07 -25.82 2.99
N LYS A 494 10.08 -25.42 4.26
CA LYS A 494 8.94 -24.90 5.00
C LYS A 494 9.09 -23.41 5.27
N ALA A 495 7.98 -22.68 5.27
CA ALA A 495 7.97 -21.23 5.49
C ALA A 495 6.73 -20.81 6.30
N TYR A 496 6.77 -19.64 6.96
CA TYR A 496 5.61 -19.09 7.65
C TYR A 496 5.57 -17.56 7.62
N TYR A 497 4.37 -16.98 7.64
CA TYR A 497 4.12 -15.54 7.64
C TYR A 497 4.17 -14.99 9.06
N GLU A 498 5.24 -14.25 9.34
CA GLU A 498 5.48 -13.58 10.61
C GLU A 498 5.83 -12.11 10.33
N ASP A 499 5.46 -11.23 11.26
CA ASP A 499 5.92 -9.83 11.30
C ASP A 499 5.68 -9.00 10.04
N TRP A 500 4.53 -9.21 9.38
CA TRP A 500 4.01 -8.47 8.21
C TRP A 500 4.72 -8.70 6.87
N TYR A 501 5.72 -9.58 6.82
CA TYR A 501 6.46 -9.87 5.59
C TYR A 501 6.23 -11.32 5.13
N ASN A 502 5.52 -11.47 4.00
CA ASN A 502 5.53 -12.72 3.23
C ASN A 502 6.98 -13.11 2.88
N ARG A 503 7.28 -14.42 2.93
CA ARG A 503 8.60 -14.98 2.62
C ARG A 503 8.57 -15.71 1.28
N HIS A 504 9.39 -15.27 0.33
CA HIS A 504 9.36 -15.72 -1.07
C HIS A 504 10.72 -16.24 -1.52
N ILE A 505 10.70 -17.12 -2.54
CA ILE A 505 11.86 -17.37 -3.39
C ILE A 505 11.72 -16.48 -4.64
N LEU A 506 12.62 -15.51 -4.78
CA LEU A 506 12.67 -14.56 -5.89
C LEU A 506 13.74 -15.03 -6.88
N VAL A 507 13.39 -15.21 -8.15
CA VAL A 507 14.29 -15.74 -9.18
C VAL A 507 14.49 -14.69 -10.27
N GLU A 508 15.66 -14.07 -10.29
CA GLU A 508 16.18 -13.25 -11.41
C GLU A 508 17.19 -14.05 -12.27
N GLY A 509 17.82 -15.07 -11.67
CA GLY A 509 18.73 -16.01 -12.31
C GLY A 509 18.04 -17.28 -12.78
N THR A 510 18.53 -18.43 -12.30
CA THR A 510 18.04 -19.77 -12.68
C THR A 510 17.68 -20.60 -11.45
N LEU A 511 16.48 -21.17 -11.41
CA LEU A 511 16.08 -22.17 -10.41
C LEU A 511 16.03 -23.57 -11.05
N ILE A 512 16.68 -24.56 -10.43
CA ILE A 512 16.67 -25.96 -10.85
C ILE A 512 16.20 -26.83 -9.67
N ALA A 513 14.94 -27.25 -9.73
CA ALA A 513 14.33 -28.23 -8.85
C ALA A 513 13.91 -29.44 -9.70
N ASP A 514 14.88 -30.30 -10.03
CA ASP A 514 14.75 -31.44 -10.95
C ASP A 514 14.63 -32.74 -10.14
N ALA A 515 13.39 -33.14 -9.83
CA ALA A 515 13.08 -34.21 -8.87
C ALA A 515 12.43 -35.45 -9.51
N LYS A 516 11.84 -36.35 -8.70
CA LYS A 516 11.17 -37.58 -9.17
C LYS A 516 9.92 -37.89 -8.34
N ALA A 517 9.02 -38.71 -8.87
CA ALA A 517 7.78 -39.09 -8.19
C ALA A 517 7.97 -39.71 -6.78
N ASP A 518 9.06 -40.43 -6.56
CA ASP A 518 9.41 -41.05 -5.27
C ASP A 518 10.16 -40.11 -4.30
N SER A 519 10.59 -38.95 -4.80
CA SER A 519 11.50 -38.01 -4.14
C SER A 519 11.18 -36.57 -4.59
N MET A 520 9.92 -36.18 -4.49
CA MET A 520 9.44 -34.85 -4.89
C MET A 520 9.95 -33.76 -3.94
N ILE A 521 10.44 -32.65 -4.50
CA ILE A 521 10.80 -31.45 -3.70
C ILE A 521 9.49 -30.80 -3.21
N THR A 522 9.42 -30.42 -1.94
CA THR A 522 8.17 -29.93 -1.33
C THR A 522 8.34 -28.53 -0.73
N PHE A 523 7.53 -27.58 -1.17
CA PHE A 523 7.44 -26.21 -0.65
C PHE A 523 6.09 -26.02 0.05
N THR A 524 6.10 -25.75 1.37
CA THR A 524 4.87 -25.73 2.18
C THR A 524 4.96 -24.85 3.44
N SER A 525 3.88 -24.79 4.22
CA SER A 525 3.82 -24.13 5.54
C SER A 525 4.68 -24.87 6.58
N VAL A 526 5.17 -24.17 7.60
CA VAL A 526 5.73 -24.84 8.81
C VAL A 526 4.72 -25.85 9.38
N ARG A 527 3.46 -25.42 9.47
CA ARG A 527 2.30 -26.11 10.05
C ARG A 527 1.82 -27.36 9.29
N ASP A 528 2.49 -27.73 8.21
CA ASP A 528 2.09 -28.87 7.38
C ASP A 528 2.81 -30.14 7.80
N ASP A 529 2.32 -30.78 8.87
CA ASP A 529 2.93 -31.96 9.52
C ASP A 529 2.88 -33.25 8.67
N ASN A 530 2.52 -33.13 7.39
CA ASN A 530 2.46 -34.23 6.43
C ASN A 530 3.76 -34.39 5.62
N HIS A 531 4.72 -33.46 5.76
CA HIS A 531 5.96 -33.42 4.98
C HIS A 531 7.15 -32.90 5.81
N GLY A 532 8.35 -33.39 5.49
CA GLY A 532 9.61 -33.02 6.15
C GLY A 532 10.11 -34.05 7.17
N TYR A 533 11.32 -33.85 7.69
CA TYR A 533 11.84 -34.54 8.87
C TYR A 533 12.58 -33.53 9.76
N PRO A 534 12.09 -33.25 10.99
CA PRO A 534 10.82 -33.71 11.54
C PRO A 534 9.62 -33.16 10.73
N ASN A 535 8.48 -33.83 10.89
CA ASN A 535 7.22 -33.49 10.23
C ASN A 535 6.62 -32.22 10.82
N ASP A 536 6.19 -32.27 12.08
CA ASP A 536 6.06 -31.08 12.93
C ASP A 536 7.47 -30.51 13.12
N CYS A 537 7.74 -29.37 12.51
CA CYS A 537 9.01 -28.67 12.66
C CYS A 537 8.84 -27.35 13.42
N ASN A 538 7.67 -27.10 14.00
CA ASN A 538 7.32 -25.90 14.77
C ASN A 538 6.94 -26.22 16.24
N ASN A 539 7.08 -27.49 16.64
CA ASN A 539 6.93 -28.01 17.99
C ASN A 539 5.58 -27.69 18.64
N ASP A 540 4.50 -27.65 17.84
CA ASP A 540 3.12 -27.49 18.34
C ASP A 540 2.27 -28.78 18.24
N GLY A 541 2.83 -29.85 17.68
CA GLY A 541 2.28 -31.20 17.63
C GLY A 541 1.17 -31.36 16.60
N THR A 542 0.01 -30.76 16.88
CA THR A 542 -1.15 -30.58 15.99
C THR A 542 -2.03 -29.41 16.46
N ILE A 543 -1.44 -28.39 17.10
CA ILE A 543 -2.18 -27.25 17.68
C ILE A 543 -2.56 -26.25 16.58
N THR A 544 -1.69 -26.05 15.59
CA THR A 544 -2.02 -25.33 14.37
C THR A 544 -2.30 -26.29 13.21
N SER A 545 -2.67 -25.74 12.06
CA SER A 545 -2.91 -26.46 10.82
C SER A 545 -2.68 -25.49 9.66
N PRO A 546 -2.26 -25.96 8.48
CA PRO A 546 -1.78 -25.08 7.44
C PRO A 546 -2.96 -24.40 6.71
N VAL A 547 -2.79 -23.12 6.36
CA VAL A 547 -3.82 -22.31 5.69
C VAL A 547 -3.26 -21.51 4.52
N VAL A 548 -4.10 -21.21 3.53
CA VAL A 548 -3.67 -20.53 2.30
C VAL A 548 -3.16 -19.12 2.60
N GLY A 549 -1.90 -18.87 2.23
CA GLY A 549 -1.19 -17.64 2.56
C GLY A 549 -0.31 -17.74 3.81
N ASP A 550 -0.13 -18.94 4.37
CA ASP A 550 0.90 -19.20 5.39
C ASP A 550 2.31 -18.83 4.90
N TRP A 551 2.60 -18.83 3.60
CA TRP A 551 3.88 -18.34 3.08
C TRP A 551 3.79 -17.70 1.69
N GLY A 552 4.88 -17.05 1.27
CA GLY A 552 4.86 -16.08 0.17
C GLY A 552 4.91 -16.66 -1.24
N GLY A 553 5.30 -17.92 -1.47
CA GLY A 553 5.37 -18.51 -2.82
C GLY A 553 6.68 -18.24 -3.57
N ILE A 554 6.66 -18.48 -4.89
CA ILE A 554 7.83 -18.41 -5.78
C ILE A 554 7.56 -17.44 -6.94
N LEU A 555 8.51 -16.54 -7.23
CA LEU A 555 8.35 -15.49 -8.25
C LEU A 555 9.54 -15.48 -9.23
N PHE A 556 9.29 -15.88 -10.48
CA PHE A 556 10.19 -15.69 -11.61
C PHE A 556 10.04 -14.27 -12.17
N LEU A 557 11.14 -13.52 -12.16
CA LEU A 557 11.24 -12.11 -12.56
C LEU A 557 11.80 -11.96 -13.99
N PRO A 558 11.69 -10.78 -14.63
CA PRO A 558 12.04 -10.60 -16.04
C PRO A 558 13.45 -11.06 -16.40
N GLY A 559 13.56 -11.95 -17.39
CA GLY A 559 14.83 -12.51 -17.85
C GLY A 559 15.36 -13.71 -17.06
N SER A 560 14.65 -14.16 -16.02
CA SER A 560 14.95 -15.43 -15.32
C SER A 560 14.56 -16.67 -16.13
N THR A 561 15.11 -17.82 -15.74
CA THR A 561 14.76 -19.13 -16.30
C THR A 561 14.64 -20.17 -15.19
N GLY A 562 14.12 -21.36 -15.48
CA GLY A 562 14.17 -22.45 -14.52
C GLY A 562 13.54 -23.76 -14.98
N LEU A 563 13.77 -24.78 -14.17
CA LEU A 563 13.13 -26.09 -14.24
C LEU A 563 12.54 -26.41 -12.85
N MET A 564 11.26 -26.72 -12.81
CA MET A 564 10.58 -27.32 -11.66
C MET A 564 9.93 -28.61 -12.12
N ASP A 565 10.61 -29.74 -11.96
CA ASP A 565 10.08 -31.07 -12.24
C ASP A 565 9.79 -31.80 -10.92
N TYR A 566 8.63 -32.46 -10.81
CA TYR A 566 8.23 -33.22 -9.61
C TYR A 566 8.29 -32.41 -8.30
N CYS A 567 7.82 -31.16 -8.32
CA CYS A 567 7.68 -30.33 -7.11
C CYS A 567 6.25 -30.37 -6.54
N ARG A 568 6.12 -30.17 -5.22
CA ARG A 568 4.85 -29.84 -4.55
C ARG A 568 4.88 -28.40 -4.05
N ILE A 569 3.81 -27.64 -4.28
CA ILE A 569 3.65 -26.26 -3.83
C ILE A 569 2.31 -26.14 -3.13
N LYS A 570 2.34 -25.95 -1.80
CA LYS A 570 1.14 -25.99 -0.93
C LYS A 570 1.00 -24.73 -0.08
N TYR A 571 -0.23 -24.29 0.18
CA TYR A 571 -0.57 -23.19 1.12
C TYR A 571 0.06 -21.81 0.83
N ALA A 572 0.66 -21.61 -0.34
CA ALA A 572 1.31 -20.36 -0.74
C ALA A 572 0.31 -19.28 -1.18
N SER A 573 0.65 -18.01 -0.96
CA SER A 573 -0.01 -16.87 -1.61
C SER A 573 0.93 -15.66 -1.70
N ILE A 574 1.40 -15.35 -2.90
CA ILE A 574 2.07 -14.10 -3.23
C ILE A 574 1.03 -12.97 -3.09
N ASN A 575 1.01 -12.33 -1.92
CA ASN A 575 0.33 -11.08 -1.66
C ASN A 575 1.35 -9.93 -1.59
N ASN A 576 0.89 -8.69 -1.72
CA ASN A 576 1.69 -7.47 -1.50
C ASN A 576 3.01 -7.36 -2.31
N LYS A 577 3.20 -8.17 -3.36
CA LYS A 577 4.26 -8.00 -4.36
C LYS A 577 3.71 -7.33 -5.61
N SER A 578 4.50 -6.41 -6.16
CA SER A 578 4.17 -5.64 -7.35
C SER A 578 5.38 -5.37 -8.21
N PHE A 579 5.16 -5.16 -9.50
CA PHE A 579 6.18 -4.76 -10.47
C PHE A 579 5.69 -3.57 -11.30
N SER A 580 6.63 -2.87 -11.94
CA SER A 580 6.30 -1.78 -12.87
C SER A 580 5.89 -2.34 -14.23
N SER A 581 4.73 -1.95 -14.74
CA SER A 581 4.28 -2.26 -16.10
C SER A 581 3.42 -1.13 -16.64
N CYS A 582 3.56 -0.80 -17.92
CA CYS A 582 2.71 0.18 -18.60
C CYS A 582 2.64 1.56 -17.91
N ASN A 583 3.75 1.98 -17.26
CA ASN A 583 3.86 3.19 -16.44
C ASN A 583 2.96 3.20 -15.18
N THR A 584 2.52 2.04 -14.69
CA THR A 584 1.83 1.88 -13.40
C THR A 584 2.43 0.74 -12.57
N THR A 585 1.98 0.64 -11.32
CA THR A 585 2.26 -0.49 -10.42
C THR A 585 1.19 -1.55 -10.64
N VAL A 586 1.60 -2.77 -11.02
CA VAL A 586 0.72 -3.94 -11.12
C VAL A 586 1.02 -4.90 -9.98
N TRP A 587 -0.02 -5.35 -9.28
CA TRP A 587 0.07 -6.26 -8.14
C TRP A 587 -0.18 -7.70 -8.57
N ILE A 588 0.54 -8.64 -7.95
CA ILE A 588 0.34 -10.07 -8.17
C ILE A 588 -0.90 -10.53 -7.37
N ALA A 589 -1.78 -11.29 -8.02
CA ALA A 589 -3.05 -11.72 -7.45
C ALA A 589 -2.93 -13.10 -6.76
N GLU A 590 -2.63 -13.09 -5.46
CA GLU A 590 -2.82 -14.18 -4.48
C GLU A 590 -2.55 -15.60 -5.03
N THR A 591 -1.35 -15.80 -5.58
CA THR A 591 -0.97 -17.01 -6.36
C THR A 591 0.22 -17.72 -5.73
N ALA A 592 0.35 -19.03 -5.91
CA ALA A 592 1.50 -19.78 -5.39
C ALA A 592 2.79 -19.54 -6.18
N LEU A 593 2.67 -19.51 -7.51
CA LEU A 593 3.74 -19.27 -8.45
C LEU A 593 3.37 -18.11 -9.37
N ALA A 594 4.29 -17.16 -9.53
CA ALA A 594 4.15 -16.04 -10.46
C ALA A 594 5.36 -15.94 -11.38
N ILE A 595 5.12 -15.54 -12.63
CA ILE A 595 6.06 -15.60 -13.73
C ILE A 595 5.86 -14.33 -14.56
N VAL A 596 6.86 -13.46 -14.64
CA VAL A 596 6.74 -12.12 -15.24
C VAL A 596 7.87 -11.91 -16.25
N ASP A 597 7.54 -11.82 -17.54
CA ASP A 597 8.52 -11.76 -18.66
C ASP A 597 9.66 -12.82 -18.52
N ALA A 598 9.27 -14.06 -18.22
CA ALA A 598 10.15 -15.21 -18.01
C ALA A 598 9.50 -16.53 -18.48
N ASP A 599 10.32 -17.49 -18.90
CA ASP A 599 9.88 -18.73 -19.58
C ASP A 599 10.41 -20.02 -18.89
N PRO A 600 10.10 -20.29 -17.60
CA PRO A 600 10.49 -21.54 -16.94
C PRO A 600 9.71 -22.76 -17.47
N VAL A 601 10.27 -23.95 -17.28
CA VAL A 601 9.61 -25.24 -17.49
C VAL A 601 9.13 -25.77 -16.13
N ILE A 602 7.83 -26.05 -16.02
CA ILE A 602 7.18 -26.55 -14.81
C ILE A 602 6.43 -27.82 -15.21
N SER A 603 6.87 -28.97 -14.69
CA SER A 603 6.37 -30.28 -15.10
C SER A 603 6.16 -31.24 -13.93
N ASN A 604 5.20 -32.18 -14.07
CA ASN A 604 4.94 -33.23 -13.08
C ASN A 604 4.67 -32.72 -11.63
N CYS A 605 4.17 -31.48 -11.47
CA CYS A 605 4.04 -30.82 -10.17
C CYS A 605 2.63 -30.85 -9.57
N GLU A 606 2.56 -30.90 -8.24
CA GLU A 606 1.34 -30.79 -7.43
C GLU A 606 1.20 -29.35 -6.91
N PHE A 607 0.12 -28.65 -7.26
CA PHE A 607 -0.25 -27.34 -6.72
C PHE A 607 -1.54 -27.48 -5.92
N LYS A 608 -1.45 -27.36 -4.58
CA LYS A 608 -2.52 -27.81 -3.71
C LYS A 608 -2.86 -26.89 -2.53
N ASP A 609 -4.15 -26.73 -2.25
CA ASP A 609 -4.69 -25.91 -1.16
C ASP A 609 -4.25 -24.44 -1.32
N LEU A 610 -4.75 -23.77 -2.36
CA LEU A 610 -4.27 -22.48 -2.87
C LEU A 610 -5.43 -21.52 -3.24
N LYS A 611 -5.12 -20.25 -3.50
CA LYS A 611 -6.08 -19.27 -4.05
C LYS A 611 -6.07 -19.27 -5.58
N HIS A 612 -4.90 -18.99 -6.16
CA HIS A 612 -4.52 -19.29 -7.54
C HIS A 612 -3.23 -20.12 -7.52
N ALA A 613 -2.99 -20.95 -8.54
CA ALA A 613 -1.76 -21.75 -8.62
C ALA A 613 -0.65 -21.03 -9.39
N ILE A 614 -0.94 -20.57 -10.62
CA ILE A 614 0.07 -20.02 -11.54
C ILE A 614 -0.42 -18.70 -12.15
N PHE A 615 0.46 -17.69 -12.20
CA PHE A 615 0.19 -16.36 -12.74
C PHE A 615 1.26 -15.99 -13.79
N CYS A 616 0.88 -16.01 -15.07
CA CYS A 616 1.75 -15.65 -16.20
C CYS A 616 1.47 -14.20 -16.64
N TYR A 617 2.41 -13.30 -16.39
CA TYR A 617 2.26 -11.88 -16.69
C TYR A 617 3.13 -11.38 -17.85
N ARG A 618 2.55 -10.49 -18.65
CA ARG A 618 3.14 -9.94 -19.89
C ARG A 618 3.60 -11.06 -20.84
N ALA A 619 4.85 -11.05 -21.26
CA ALA A 619 5.39 -11.98 -22.26
C ALA A 619 5.92 -13.28 -21.63
N ALA A 620 5.44 -13.67 -20.44
CA ALA A 620 5.75 -14.96 -19.84
C ALA A 620 5.05 -16.10 -20.60
N ASN A 621 5.83 -16.98 -21.23
CA ASN A 621 5.39 -18.13 -22.02
C ASN A 621 5.96 -19.45 -21.48
N PRO A 622 5.81 -19.76 -20.17
CA PRO A 622 6.34 -20.99 -19.58
C PRO A 622 5.76 -22.26 -20.23
N VAL A 623 6.46 -23.38 -20.05
CA VAL A 623 5.92 -24.71 -20.33
C VAL A 623 5.28 -25.24 -19.06
N LEU A 624 3.99 -25.53 -19.11
CA LEU A 624 3.18 -26.07 -18.01
C LEU A 624 2.67 -27.46 -18.43
N ASP A 625 3.31 -28.53 -17.95
CA ASP A 625 2.99 -29.91 -18.36
C ASP A 625 2.72 -30.86 -17.18
N ASN A 626 1.71 -31.71 -17.31
CA ASN A 626 1.36 -32.76 -16.34
C ASN A 626 1.23 -32.21 -14.90
N LEU A 627 0.36 -31.20 -14.71
CA LEU A 627 0.18 -30.53 -13.41
C LEU A 627 -1.12 -30.95 -12.73
N GLU A 628 -1.04 -31.32 -11.45
CA GLU A 628 -2.19 -31.59 -10.61
C GLU A 628 -2.56 -30.33 -9.82
N LEU A 629 -3.71 -29.71 -10.15
CA LEU A 629 -4.19 -28.47 -9.52
C LEU A 629 -5.38 -28.82 -8.61
N ILE A 630 -5.15 -28.81 -7.29
CA ILE A 630 -6.02 -29.43 -6.29
C ILE A 630 -6.46 -28.39 -5.24
N ASN A 631 -7.76 -28.34 -4.90
CA ASN A 631 -8.28 -27.44 -3.85
C ASN A 631 -7.87 -25.96 -4.07
N VAL A 632 -8.10 -25.45 -5.29
CA VAL A 632 -7.72 -24.06 -5.68
C VAL A 632 -8.96 -23.17 -5.66
N GLN A 633 -8.96 -22.08 -4.89
CA GLN A 633 -10.18 -21.30 -4.58
C GLN A 633 -10.82 -20.60 -5.80
N TYR A 634 -10.02 -20.23 -6.80
CA TYR A 634 -10.47 -19.50 -8.00
C TYR A 634 -9.94 -20.18 -9.28
N THR A 635 -9.69 -19.42 -10.35
CA THR A 635 -9.03 -19.89 -11.59
C THR A 635 -7.63 -20.42 -11.27
N PRO A 636 -7.28 -21.67 -11.62
CA PRO A 636 -5.97 -22.23 -11.27
C PRO A 636 -4.79 -21.58 -12.00
N ILE A 637 -4.93 -21.33 -13.31
CA ILE A 637 -3.92 -20.70 -14.16
C ILE A 637 -4.46 -19.35 -14.66
N ASN A 638 -3.73 -18.28 -14.34
CA ASN A 638 -4.05 -16.90 -14.72
C ASN A 638 -3.08 -16.42 -15.80
N LEU A 639 -3.60 -15.92 -16.92
CA LEU A 639 -2.88 -15.49 -18.10
C LEU A 639 -3.16 -14.01 -18.42
N SER A 640 -2.14 -13.29 -18.88
CA SER A 640 -2.34 -11.99 -19.52
C SER A 640 -2.93 -12.18 -20.92
N SER A 641 -3.58 -11.15 -21.47
CA SER A 641 -4.03 -11.13 -22.88
C SER A 641 -2.89 -11.23 -23.93
N ILE A 642 -1.65 -11.22 -23.46
CA ILE A 642 -0.39 -11.21 -24.23
C ILE A 642 0.55 -12.38 -23.88
N SER A 643 0.24 -13.22 -22.88
CA SER A 643 1.05 -14.38 -22.51
C SER A 643 0.63 -15.63 -23.29
N ASP A 644 1.60 -16.39 -23.82
CA ASP A 644 1.35 -17.59 -24.62
C ASP A 644 2.10 -18.84 -24.12
N PRO A 645 1.85 -19.31 -22.88
CA PRO A 645 2.46 -20.53 -22.37
C PRO A 645 2.05 -21.77 -23.17
N VAL A 646 2.92 -22.77 -23.18
CA VAL A 646 2.54 -24.14 -23.57
C VAL A 646 1.83 -24.77 -22.37
N ILE A 647 0.61 -25.27 -22.58
CA ILE A 647 -0.20 -25.90 -21.52
C ILE A 647 -0.64 -27.28 -21.98
N THR A 648 -0.22 -28.34 -21.28
CA THR A 648 -0.53 -29.73 -21.59
C THR A 648 -0.76 -30.57 -20.33
N ASN A 649 -1.53 -31.65 -20.45
CA ASN A 649 -1.75 -32.67 -19.40
C ASN A 649 -2.18 -32.14 -18.01
N ILE A 650 -2.82 -30.97 -17.94
CA ILE A 650 -3.32 -30.38 -16.68
C ILE A 650 -4.52 -31.16 -16.15
N THR A 651 -4.57 -31.40 -14.84
CA THR A 651 -5.70 -31.99 -14.12
C THR A 651 -6.24 -31.02 -13.07
N HIS A 652 -7.55 -30.79 -13.03
CA HIS A 652 -8.22 -30.01 -11.99
C HIS A 652 -8.95 -30.94 -11.01
N THR A 653 -8.79 -30.74 -9.70
CA THR A 653 -9.54 -31.43 -8.65
C THR A 653 -10.05 -30.43 -7.62
N ASN A 654 -11.37 -30.29 -7.46
CA ASN A 654 -11.97 -29.35 -6.50
C ASN A 654 -11.43 -27.92 -6.65
N VAL A 655 -11.47 -27.40 -7.89
CA VAL A 655 -11.13 -26.00 -8.19
C VAL A 655 -12.41 -25.16 -8.19
N GLY A 656 -12.33 -23.93 -7.66
CA GLY A 656 -13.49 -23.06 -7.53
C GLY A 656 -14.00 -22.53 -8.87
N TRP A 657 -13.11 -22.27 -9.82
CA TRP A 657 -13.47 -21.90 -11.20
C TRP A 657 -12.79 -22.82 -12.23
N SER A 658 -13.58 -23.53 -13.03
CA SER A 658 -13.12 -24.42 -14.11
C SER A 658 -12.78 -23.63 -15.38
N ALA A 659 -11.86 -22.67 -15.23
CA ALA A 659 -11.53 -21.69 -16.26
C ALA A 659 -10.06 -21.25 -16.20
N LEU A 660 -9.60 -20.56 -17.25
CA LEU A 660 -8.37 -19.77 -17.21
C LEU A 660 -8.70 -18.36 -16.73
N GLY A 661 -7.91 -17.81 -15.82
CA GLY A 661 -8.04 -16.41 -15.44
C GLY A 661 -7.49 -15.51 -16.55
N LEU A 662 -8.24 -14.52 -16.99
CA LEU A 662 -7.74 -13.41 -17.81
C LEU A 662 -7.38 -12.26 -16.87
N ILE A 663 -6.08 -11.97 -16.75
CA ILE A 663 -5.56 -10.93 -15.88
C ILE A 663 -5.89 -9.56 -16.49
N GLY A 664 -6.63 -8.75 -15.74
CA GLY A 664 -6.97 -7.36 -16.10
C GLY A 664 -5.85 -6.36 -15.79
N GLY A 665 -6.22 -5.09 -15.75
CA GLY A 665 -5.28 -3.96 -15.71
C GLY A 665 -4.85 -3.49 -17.12
N PRO A 666 -3.80 -2.64 -17.19
CA PRO A 666 -3.35 -2.06 -18.45
C PRO A 666 -2.46 -3.02 -19.24
N VAL A 667 -2.73 -3.11 -20.55
CA VAL A 667 -2.02 -3.92 -21.53
C VAL A 667 -1.25 -2.98 -22.46
N CYS A 668 0.07 -3.12 -22.51
CA CYS A 668 0.97 -2.25 -23.29
C CYS A 668 1.95 -3.03 -24.19
N LEU A 669 1.55 -4.21 -24.64
CA LEU A 669 2.18 -4.97 -25.72
C LEU A 669 1.07 -5.54 -26.62
N ASP A 670 1.41 -5.89 -27.86
CA ASP A 670 0.51 -6.63 -28.75
C ASP A 670 0.43 -8.11 -28.34
N GLY A 671 -0.70 -8.76 -28.60
CA GLY A 671 -0.84 -10.20 -28.36
C GLY A 671 -2.15 -10.81 -28.84
N THR A 672 -2.42 -12.05 -28.43
CA THR A 672 -3.56 -12.84 -28.89
C THR A 672 -4.11 -13.75 -27.79
N ILE A 673 -5.42 -13.63 -27.53
CA ILE A 673 -6.17 -14.58 -26.71
C ILE A 673 -6.69 -15.68 -27.65
N ARG A 674 -6.43 -16.95 -27.32
CA ARG A 674 -6.66 -18.10 -28.21
C ARG A 674 -7.29 -19.29 -27.50
N GLN A 675 -7.91 -20.18 -28.26
CA GLN A 675 -8.51 -21.41 -27.73
C GLN A 675 -7.46 -22.27 -27.02
N ARG A 676 -7.81 -22.88 -25.89
CA ARG A 676 -6.92 -23.78 -25.11
C ARG A 676 -7.70 -24.96 -24.56
N ASN A 677 -7.11 -26.16 -24.63
CA ASN A 677 -7.70 -27.37 -24.06
C ASN A 677 -6.99 -27.67 -22.74
N VAL A 678 -7.73 -27.68 -21.64
CA VAL A 678 -7.19 -27.73 -20.26
C VAL A 678 -8.12 -28.57 -19.39
N ALA A 679 -7.60 -29.43 -18.53
CA ALA A 679 -8.38 -30.21 -17.56
C ALA A 679 -9.56 -31.01 -18.15
N GLY A 680 -9.44 -31.49 -19.39
CA GLY A 680 -10.49 -32.25 -20.09
C GLY A 680 -11.56 -31.39 -20.78
N HIS A 681 -11.46 -30.06 -20.71
CA HIS A 681 -12.32 -29.14 -21.46
C HIS A 681 -11.66 -28.78 -22.80
N ASP A 682 -12.37 -29.01 -23.91
CA ASP A 682 -11.95 -28.55 -25.25
C ASP A 682 -12.35 -27.07 -25.40
N ASN A 683 -11.40 -26.17 -25.62
CA ASN A 683 -11.62 -24.72 -25.57
C ASN A 683 -12.26 -24.26 -24.24
N ILE A 684 -11.49 -24.37 -23.15
CA ILE A 684 -11.88 -23.86 -21.83
C ILE A 684 -12.12 -22.34 -21.86
N SER A 685 -13.10 -21.86 -21.08
CA SER A 685 -13.42 -20.43 -21.01
C SER A 685 -12.35 -19.62 -20.26
N TYR A 686 -12.25 -18.35 -20.60
CA TYR A 686 -11.50 -17.34 -19.85
C TYR A 686 -12.44 -16.58 -18.89
N ILE A 687 -12.04 -16.31 -17.65
CA ILE A 687 -12.77 -15.41 -16.73
C ILE A 687 -11.98 -14.12 -16.53
N LEU A 688 -12.56 -12.95 -16.84
CA LEU A 688 -11.92 -11.67 -16.58
C LEU A 688 -11.93 -11.35 -15.08
N LEU A 689 -10.73 -11.27 -14.49
CA LEU A 689 -10.52 -11.13 -13.04
C LEU A 689 -10.69 -9.68 -12.54
N SER A 690 -10.34 -8.70 -13.37
CA SER A 690 -10.40 -7.25 -13.10
C SER A 690 -10.53 -6.47 -14.41
N ASP A 691 -10.90 -5.18 -14.36
CA ASP A 691 -11.12 -4.38 -15.58
C ASP A 691 -9.85 -4.34 -16.45
N LEU A 692 -9.98 -4.72 -17.72
CA LEU A 692 -8.86 -4.72 -18.67
C LEU A 692 -8.88 -3.43 -19.50
N THR A 693 -7.71 -2.83 -19.68
CA THR A 693 -7.53 -1.70 -20.61
C THR A 693 -6.46 -2.05 -21.62
N ILE A 694 -6.82 -2.13 -22.90
CA ILE A 694 -5.83 -2.11 -23.99
C ILE A 694 -5.36 -0.67 -24.12
N ASN A 695 -4.11 -0.37 -23.75
CA ASN A 695 -3.59 1.00 -23.82
C ASN A 695 -3.35 1.43 -25.28
N ASN A 696 -3.35 2.74 -25.50
CA ASN A 696 -2.91 3.34 -26.77
C ASN A 696 -1.49 2.86 -27.13
N GLY A 697 -1.32 2.45 -28.40
CA GLY A 697 -0.08 1.84 -28.90
C GLY A 697 0.00 0.32 -28.76
N SER A 698 -1.08 -0.37 -28.40
CA SER A 698 -1.11 -1.83 -28.28
C SER A 698 -2.40 -2.46 -28.80
N HIS A 699 -2.32 -3.72 -29.24
CA HIS A 699 -3.38 -4.40 -30.00
C HIS A 699 -3.59 -5.84 -29.54
N ILE A 700 -4.83 -6.19 -29.19
CA ILE A 700 -5.22 -7.58 -28.90
C ILE A 700 -6.04 -8.15 -30.04
N THR A 701 -5.61 -9.30 -30.56
CA THR A 701 -6.46 -10.20 -31.35
C THR A 701 -7.14 -11.22 -30.41
N ILE A 702 -8.36 -11.62 -30.74
CA ILE A 702 -9.01 -12.78 -30.13
C ILE A 702 -9.38 -13.74 -31.26
N ASP A 703 -8.87 -14.97 -31.18
CA ASP A 703 -9.03 -16.01 -32.20
C ASP A 703 -10.45 -16.62 -32.20
N PRO A 704 -10.89 -17.31 -33.29
CA PRO A 704 -12.23 -17.89 -33.38
C PRO A 704 -12.57 -18.80 -32.19
N GLY A 705 -13.84 -18.79 -31.77
CA GLY A 705 -14.37 -19.72 -30.76
C GLY A 705 -13.96 -19.43 -29.32
N VAL A 706 -13.14 -18.40 -29.04
CA VAL A 706 -12.79 -18.03 -27.66
C VAL A 706 -14.01 -17.50 -26.90
N VAL A 707 -14.20 -17.99 -25.67
CA VAL A 707 -15.24 -17.54 -24.74
C VAL A 707 -14.59 -16.75 -23.60
N VAL A 708 -14.98 -15.49 -23.44
CA VAL A 708 -14.59 -14.61 -22.33
C VAL A 708 -15.81 -14.33 -21.45
N LYS A 709 -15.74 -14.84 -20.22
CA LYS A 709 -16.74 -14.67 -19.15
C LYS A 709 -16.33 -13.54 -18.22
N PHE A 710 -17.31 -12.77 -17.74
CA PHE A 710 -17.10 -11.58 -16.90
C PHE A 710 -17.69 -11.77 -15.49
N THR A 711 -16.98 -11.30 -14.47
CA THR A 711 -17.43 -11.36 -13.07
C THR A 711 -18.25 -10.13 -12.68
N GLN A 712 -19.28 -10.31 -11.87
CA GLN A 712 -19.97 -9.22 -11.18
C GLN A 712 -19.17 -8.82 -9.92
N THR A 713 -19.09 -7.53 -9.62
CA THR A 713 -18.34 -7.02 -8.45
C THR A 713 -19.30 -6.74 -7.29
N ASN A 714 -19.15 -7.43 -6.16
CA ASN A 714 -20.06 -7.31 -5.00
C ASN A 714 -20.32 -5.85 -4.59
N GLY A 715 -21.53 -5.34 -4.88
CA GLY A 715 -21.98 -3.99 -4.52
C GLY A 715 -21.57 -2.86 -5.48
N PHE A 716 -20.98 -3.18 -6.64
CA PHE A 716 -20.57 -2.21 -7.67
C PHE A 716 -20.99 -2.71 -9.07
N SER A 717 -20.88 -1.86 -10.08
CA SER A 717 -20.98 -2.27 -11.49
C SER A 717 -20.01 -3.41 -11.80
N GLY A 718 -20.40 -4.33 -12.68
CA GLY A 718 -19.55 -5.47 -13.08
C GLY A 718 -18.33 -5.05 -13.94
N ARG A 719 -17.51 -6.01 -14.35
CA ARG A 719 -16.26 -5.71 -15.07
C ARG A 719 -16.46 -4.98 -16.41
N THR A 720 -15.48 -4.18 -16.81
CA THR A 720 -15.43 -3.47 -18.10
C THR A 720 -14.22 -3.88 -18.93
N PHE A 721 -14.38 -3.96 -20.26
CA PHE A 721 -13.30 -4.16 -21.22
C PHE A 721 -13.04 -2.86 -21.98
N TYR A 722 -12.05 -2.08 -21.56
CA TYR A 722 -11.70 -0.80 -22.18
C TYR A 722 -10.71 -0.95 -23.34
N VAL A 723 -10.89 -0.14 -24.38
CA VAL A 723 -10.00 -0.07 -25.55
C VAL A 723 -9.59 1.38 -25.79
N ASP A 724 -8.35 1.70 -25.45
CA ASP A 724 -7.60 2.90 -25.90
C ASP A 724 -6.61 2.58 -27.03
N GLY A 725 -6.31 1.29 -27.24
CA GLY A 725 -5.52 0.76 -28.35
C GLY A 725 -6.41 0.12 -29.42
N GLY A 726 -6.08 -1.10 -29.86
CA GLY A 726 -6.89 -1.86 -30.83
C GLY A 726 -7.42 -3.19 -30.29
N LEU A 727 -8.70 -3.49 -30.55
CA LEU A 727 -9.31 -4.80 -30.27
C LEU A 727 -9.84 -5.46 -31.55
N LYS A 728 -9.42 -6.70 -31.82
CA LYS A 728 -9.82 -7.48 -33.01
C LYS A 728 -10.27 -8.90 -32.67
N ALA A 729 -11.57 -9.07 -32.42
CA ALA A 729 -12.17 -10.40 -32.32
C ALA A 729 -12.48 -10.95 -33.72
N ARG A 730 -12.03 -12.18 -33.99
CA ARG A 730 -12.12 -12.85 -35.29
C ARG A 730 -12.93 -14.14 -35.17
N GLY A 731 -14.22 -14.02 -34.87
CA GLY A 731 -15.11 -15.19 -34.89
C GLY A 731 -15.28 -15.75 -36.29
N THR A 732 -16.02 -16.86 -36.37
CA THR A 732 -16.64 -17.35 -37.60
C THR A 732 -18.05 -17.84 -37.30
N ALA A 733 -18.91 -18.01 -38.32
CA ALA A 733 -20.26 -18.56 -38.13
C ALA A 733 -20.31 -19.98 -37.50
N ALA A 734 -19.19 -20.72 -37.50
CA ALA A 734 -19.08 -22.03 -36.83
C ALA A 734 -18.37 -21.97 -35.47
N GLN A 735 -17.63 -20.89 -35.19
CA GLN A 735 -16.86 -20.65 -33.97
C GLN A 735 -16.86 -19.15 -33.65
N PRO A 736 -17.97 -18.59 -33.14
CA PRO A 736 -18.04 -17.18 -32.78
C PRO A 736 -17.14 -16.85 -31.59
N VAL A 737 -16.73 -15.60 -31.44
CA VAL A 737 -16.08 -15.13 -30.20
C VAL A 737 -17.16 -14.65 -29.24
N VAL A 738 -17.17 -15.13 -28.01
CA VAL A 738 -18.26 -14.90 -27.06
C VAL A 738 -17.80 -14.05 -25.88
N PHE A 739 -18.59 -13.05 -25.52
CA PHE A 739 -18.43 -12.21 -24.34
C PHE A 739 -19.73 -12.28 -23.51
N THR A 740 -19.67 -12.85 -22.31
CA THR A 740 -20.89 -13.19 -21.53
C THR A 740 -20.64 -13.16 -20.01
N SER A 741 -21.69 -13.35 -19.21
CA SER A 741 -21.57 -13.48 -17.75
C SER A 741 -20.80 -14.75 -17.35
N VAL A 742 -20.15 -14.74 -16.19
CA VAL A 742 -19.59 -15.96 -15.58
C VAL A 742 -20.68 -17.05 -15.44
N PHE A 743 -21.87 -16.66 -15.01
CA PHE A 743 -23.03 -17.53 -14.80
C PHE A 743 -23.73 -18.04 -16.08
N ASP A 744 -23.22 -17.74 -17.30
CA ASP A 744 -23.83 -18.23 -18.55
C ASP A 744 -23.32 -19.61 -18.96
N ASP A 745 -23.95 -20.67 -18.44
CA ASP A 745 -23.63 -22.07 -18.77
C ASP A 745 -23.96 -22.47 -20.22
N ASN A 746 -24.62 -21.61 -21.00
CA ASN A 746 -24.97 -21.87 -22.39
C ASN A 746 -23.82 -21.59 -23.36
N GLU A 747 -22.74 -20.93 -22.90
CA GLU A 747 -21.64 -20.45 -23.73
C GLU A 747 -20.30 -20.83 -23.09
N GLY A 748 -19.57 -21.75 -23.73
CA GLY A 748 -18.47 -22.46 -23.10
C GLY A 748 -18.98 -23.57 -22.18
N TYR A 749 -18.25 -23.83 -21.09
CA TYR A 749 -18.69 -24.73 -20.03
C TYR A 749 -19.24 -23.92 -18.84
N ASP A 750 -19.92 -24.61 -17.92
CA ASP A 750 -20.01 -24.16 -16.52
C ASP A 750 -18.59 -23.86 -16.03
N ALA A 751 -18.36 -22.60 -15.68
CA ALA A 751 -17.06 -22.07 -15.29
C ALA A 751 -16.95 -21.85 -13.78
N ASN A 752 -18.06 -22.00 -13.04
CA ASN A 752 -18.23 -21.70 -11.62
C ASN A 752 -18.50 -22.97 -10.78
N GLY A 753 -18.79 -24.10 -11.42
CA GLY A 753 -18.84 -25.43 -10.82
C GLY A 753 -20.13 -25.74 -10.04
N ASP A 754 -21.10 -24.83 -10.01
CA ASP A 754 -22.41 -25.01 -9.39
C ASP A 754 -23.49 -25.51 -10.37
N GLY A 755 -23.17 -25.58 -11.67
CA GLY A 755 -24.12 -25.77 -12.76
C GLY A 755 -25.25 -24.74 -12.73
N ASN A 756 -26.44 -25.15 -13.18
CA ASN A 756 -27.65 -24.33 -13.27
C ASN A 756 -28.22 -23.82 -11.91
N ALA A 757 -27.43 -23.75 -10.83
CA ALA A 757 -27.80 -23.16 -9.55
C ALA A 757 -27.77 -21.63 -9.58
N THR A 758 -26.86 -21.04 -10.35
CA THR A 758 -26.90 -19.64 -10.78
C THR A 758 -27.37 -19.52 -12.24
N THR A 759 -27.77 -18.32 -12.64
CA THR A 759 -28.20 -18.00 -14.02
C THR A 759 -27.76 -16.58 -14.36
N PRO A 760 -27.42 -16.27 -15.62
CA PRO A 760 -26.88 -14.98 -15.99
C PRO A 760 -27.98 -13.91 -16.10
N ASP A 761 -27.71 -12.73 -15.55
CA ASP A 761 -28.69 -11.65 -15.44
C ASP A 761 -28.25 -10.41 -16.22
N ARG A 762 -29.21 -9.53 -16.53
CA ARG A 762 -28.91 -8.34 -17.36
C ARG A 762 -28.08 -7.35 -16.55
N GLY A 763 -26.84 -7.11 -16.97
CA GLY A 763 -25.93 -6.15 -16.31
C GLY A 763 -24.92 -6.78 -15.37
N ASP A 764 -24.70 -8.11 -15.46
CA ASP A 764 -23.61 -8.80 -14.74
C ASP A 764 -22.22 -8.20 -15.02
N TRP A 765 -22.08 -7.53 -16.18
CA TRP A 765 -20.90 -6.76 -16.55
C TRP A 765 -21.26 -5.51 -17.37
N VAL A 766 -20.34 -4.54 -17.45
CA VAL A 766 -20.63 -3.22 -18.06
C VAL A 766 -20.65 -3.32 -19.58
N GLY A 767 -19.60 -3.82 -20.22
CA GLY A 767 -19.53 -3.95 -21.67
C GLY A 767 -18.13 -3.80 -22.25
N ILE A 768 -18.07 -3.80 -23.59
CA ILE A 768 -16.85 -3.50 -24.36
C ILE A 768 -16.88 -2.00 -24.74
N LYS A 769 -15.88 -1.24 -24.30
CA LYS A 769 -15.87 0.22 -24.38
C LYS A 769 -14.67 0.76 -25.14
N TYR A 770 -14.90 1.16 -26.39
CA TYR A 770 -13.95 1.90 -27.22
C TYR A 770 -13.95 3.38 -26.83
N ARG A 771 -12.80 3.89 -26.38
CA ARG A 771 -12.62 5.30 -25.97
C ARG A 771 -11.90 6.11 -27.05
N ALA A 772 -11.86 7.43 -26.88
CA ALA A 772 -11.37 8.40 -27.88
C ALA A 772 -9.89 8.25 -28.33
N ALA A 773 -9.13 7.34 -27.75
CA ALA A 773 -7.76 7.00 -28.16
C ALA A 773 -7.68 5.79 -29.11
N ALA A 774 -8.77 5.02 -29.25
CA ALA A 774 -8.78 3.72 -29.90
C ALA A 774 -8.40 3.75 -31.39
N VAL A 775 -7.84 2.65 -31.86
CA VAL A 775 -7.32 2.52 -33.24
C VAL A 775 -8.44 2.01 -34.16
N ASP A 776 -9.29 2.93 -34.63
CA ASP A 776 -10.46 2.65 -35.48
C ASP A 776 -10.20 1.69 -36.65
N THR A 777 -9.05 1.81 -37.31
CA THR A 777 -8.66 0.95 -38.45
C THR A 777 -8.24 -0.47 -38.03
N PHE A 778 -7.98 -0.69 -36.75
CA PHE A 778 -7.75 -2.01 -36.18
C PHE A 778 -9.01 -2.59 -35.51
N ASN A 779 -9.89 -1.74 -34.97
CA ASN A 779 -11.07 -2.15 -34.22
C ASN A 779 -12.04 -2.99 -35.05
N THR A 780 -12.21 -4.26 -34.71
CA THR A 780 -13.09 -5.19 -35.43
C THR A 780 -13.66 -6.23 -34.49
N LEU A 781 -14.98 -6.38 -34.48
CA LEU A 781 -15.71 -7.45 -33.82
C LEU A 781 -16.50 -8.18 -34.90
N ASP A 782 -15.91 -9.21 -35.51
CA ASP A 782 -16.59 -10.03 -36.53
C ASP A 782 -17.03 -11.37 -35.96
N HIS A 783 -18.26 -11.79 -36.28
CA HIS A 783 -18.91 -13.02 -35.78
C HIS A 783 -18.81 -13.14 -34.25
N VAL A 784 -19.21 -12.08 -33.53
CA VAL A 784 -19.19 -12.04 -32.07
C VAL A 784 -20.57 -12.24 -31.44
N ILE A 785 -20.60 -12.83 -30.26
CA ILE A 785 -21.79 -12.90 -29.39
C ILE A 785 -21.48 -12.09 -28.13
N VAL A 786 -22.30 -11.09 -27.83
CA VAL A 786 -22.19 -10.25 -26.62
C VAL A 786 -23.49 -10.34 -25.84
N LYS A 787 -23.42 -10.79 -24.59
CA LYS A 787 -24.58 -11.14 -23.76
C LYS A 787 -24.49 -10.56 -22.34
N TYR A 788 -25.65 -10.27 -21.75
CA TYR A 788 -25.80 -9.97 -20.31
C TYR A 788 -25.06 -8.70 -19.82
N ALA A 789 -24.68 -7.83 -20.74
CA ALA A 789 -23.90 -6.63 -20.47
C ALA A 789 -24.77 -5.35 -20.41
N GLY A 790 -24.14 -4.18 -20.53
CA GLY A 790 -24.81 -2.90 -20.67
C GLY A 790 -25.31 -2.33 -19.36
N ASP A 791 -24.54 -2.47 -18.27
CA ASP A 791 -24.72 -1.71 -17.02
C ASP A 791 -24.14 -0.27 -17.13
N GLY A 792 -24.17 0.52 -16.06
CA GLY A 792 -23.53 1.84 -15.97
C GLY A 792 -24.25 2.98 -16.70
N GLY A 793 -25.36 2.67 -17.40
CA GLY A 793 -26.11 3.62 -18.23
C GLY A 793 -25.78 3.55 -19.72
N GLU A 794 -24.96 2.59 -20.14
CA GLU A 794 -24.37 2.52 -21.49
C GLU A 794 -24.91 1.33 -22.32
N GLY A 795 -24.16 0.88 -23.34
CA GLY A 795 -24.51 -0.27 -24.17
C GLY A 795 -23.67 -1.49 -23.86
N CYS A 796 -24.07 -2.67 -24.36
CA CYS A 796 -23.20 -3.85 -24.35
C CYS A 796 -21.89 -3.62 -25.13
N VAL A 797 -21.96 -2.81 -26.19
CA VAL A 797 -20.79 -2.25 -26.89
C VAL A 797 -20.95 -0.73 -26.99
N THR A 798 -19.96 -0.01 -26.48
CA THR A 798 -19.90 1.46 -26.44
C THR A 798 -18.75 1.99 -27.30
N TRP A 799 -19.00 3.07 -28.04
CA TRP A 799 -17.97 3.90 -28.67
C TRP A 799 -18.07 5.36 -28.18
N GLU A 800 -16.97 5.93 -27.69
CA GLU A 800 -16.87 7.32 -27.28
C GLU A 800 -15.85 8.08 -28.13
N ASN A 801 -16.33 8.85 -29.12
CA ASN A 801 -15.49 9.52 -30.12
C ASN A 801 -14.55 8.54 -30.88
N ALA A 802 -15.02 7.31 -31.09
CA ALA A 802 -14.28 6.20 -31.69
C ALA A 802 -15.10 5.50 -32.78
N GLY A 803 -14.43 4.65 -33.55
CA GLY A 803 -15.00 3.85 -34.63
C GLY A 803 -14.45 2.43 -34.67
N GLY A 804 -14.56 1.80 -35.84
CA GLY A 804 -14.29 0.37 -36.07
C GLY A 804 -15.46 -0.32 -36.76
N THR A 805 -15.45 -1.65 -36.74
CA THR A 805 -16.52 -2.48 -37.35
C THR A 805 -17.08 -3.48 -36.34
N LEU A 806 -18.41 -3.59 -36.27
CA LEU A 806 -19.14 -4.71 -35.67
C LEU A 806 -19.89 -5.44 -36.80
N SER A 807 -19.57 -6.71 -37.04
CA SER A 807 -20.12 -7.47 -38.17
C SER A 807 -20.55 -8.88 -37.79
N ASN A 808 -21.63 -9.36 -38.41
CA ASN A 808 -22.15 -10.74 -38.26
C ASN A 808 -22.45 -11.11 -36.79
N ALA A 809 -22.88 -10.14 -35.99
CA ALA A 809 -22.87 -10.23 -34.53
C ALA A 809 -24.25 -10.42 -33.89
N LEU A 810 -24.25 -10.96 -32.66
CA LEU A 810 -25.42 -11.01 -31.78
C LEU A 810 -25.15 -10.19 -30.52
N VAL A 811 -25.94 -9.16 -30.27
CA VAL A 811 -25.89 -8.36 -29.04
C VAL A 811 -27.19 -8.56 -28.27
N SER A 812 -27.14 -9.02 -27.02
CA SER A 812 -28.38 -9.42 -26.34
C SER A 812 -28.43 -9.33 -24.82
N ASN A 813 -29.65 -9.31 -24.29
CA ASN A 813 -29.97 -9.29 -22.86
C ASN A 813 -29.33 -8.10 -22.12
N SER A 814 -29.36 -6.90 -22.72
CA SER A 814 -28.74 -5.71 -22.14
C SER A 814 -29.54 -5.09 -20.97
N TYR A 815 -28.83 -4.53 -19.99
CA TYR A 815 -29.47 -3.82 -18.87
C TYR A 815 -29.88 -2.38 -19.18
N TYR A 816 -29.13 -1.64 -20.01
CA TYR A 816 -29.58 -0.39 -20.60
C TYR A 816 -29.77 -0.60 -22.11
N TYR A 817 -28.79 -0.23 -22.93
CA TYR A 817 -28.91 -0.21 -24.39
C TYR A 817 -28.20 -1.39 -25.07
N GLY A 818 -28.51 -1.70 -26.33
CA GLY A 818 -27.76 -2.68 -27.10
C GLY A 818 -26.39 -2.14 -27.52
N LEU A 819 -26.41 -1.10 -28.38
CA LEU A 819 -25.24 -0.34 -28.81
C LEU A 819 -25.35 1.12 -28.34
N TYR A 820 -24.23 1.72 -27.93
CA TYR A 820 -24.17 3.09 -27.41
C TYR A 820 -23.08 3.91 -28.12
N PHE A 821 -23.47 5.03 -28.73
CA PHE A 821 -22.59 5.89 -29.52
C PHE A 821 -22.54 7.29 -28.92
N ASN A 822 -21.39 7.68 -28.36
CA ASN A 822 -21.18 8.91 -27.61
C ASN A 822 -20.18 9.86 -28.30
N GLY A 823 -20.44 11.17 -28.26
CA GLY A 823 -19.66 12.17 -28.99
C GLY A 823 -19.59 11.88 -30.50
N ASN A 824 -18.44 12.11 -31.13
CA ASN A 824 -18.20 11.86 -32.55
C ASN A 824 -17.87 10.38 -32.85
N ALA A 825 -18.71 9.45 -32.39
CA ALA A 825 -18.56 8.02 -32.69
C ALA A 825 -19.04 7.69 -34.11
N ASN A 826 -18.26 6.92 -34.88
CA ASN A 826 -18.56 6.63 -36.29
C ASN A 826 -18.22 5.17 -36.74
N PRO A 827 -18.57 4.12 -35.98
CA PRO A 827 -18.35 2.73 -36.40
C PRO A 827 -19.32 2.27 -37.50
N THR A 828 -18.95 1.18 -38.18
CA THR A 828 -19.81 0.45 -39.13
C THR A 828 -20.43 -0.78 -38.47
N ILE A 829 -21.75 -0.89 -38.51
CA ILE A 829 -22.52 -2.02 -37.96
C ILE A 829 -23.16 -2.80 -39.12
N MET A 830 -22.89 -4.10 -39.21
CA MET A 830 -23.28 -4.94 -40.35
C MET A 830 -23.81 -6.32 -39.92
N GLY A 831 -24.87 -6.83 -40.54
CA GLY A 831 -25.32 -8.22 -40.32
C GLY A 831 -25.57 -8.57 -38.85
N THR A 832 -26.07 -7.62 -38.06
CA THR A 832 -26.05 -7.67 -36.60
C THR A 832 -27.45 -7.71 -36.02
N SER A 833 -27.74 -8.71 -35.19
CA SER A 833 -29.00 -8.82 -34.46
C SER A 833 -28.85 -8.24 -33.05
N ILE A 834 -29.75 -7.34 -32.67
CA ILE A 834 -29.82 -6.74 -31.33
C ILE A 834 -31.13 -7.20 -30.68
N GLN A 835 -31.05 -7.96 -29.58
CA GLN A 835 -32.23 -8.60 -29.02
C GLN A 835 -32.35 -8.60 -27.48
N ASN A 836 -33.60 -8.63 -26.99
CA ASN A 836 -33.93 -8.69 -25.56
C ASN A 836 -33.31 -7.54 -24.71
N CYS A 837 -33.01 -6.38 -25.28
CA CYS A 837 -32.56 -5.19 -24.54
C CYS A 837 -33.65 -4.71 -23.56
N ARG A 838 -33.28 -4.24 -22.36
CA ARG A 838 -34.24 -3.66 -21.39
C ARG A 838 -34.76 -2.28 -21.83
N LEU A 839 -33.95 -1.52 -22.56
CA LEU A 839 -34.34 -0.25 -23.19
C LEU A 839 -34.18 -0.38 -24.72
N ASP A 840 -33.71 0.69 -25.36
CA ASP A 840 -33.56 0.77 -26.81
C ASP A 840 -32.38 -0.05 -27.35
N PRO A 841 -32.51 -0.69 -28.53
CA PRO A 841 -31.43 -1.43 -29.15
C PRO A 841 -30.24 -0.53 -29.52
N VAL A 842 -30.50 0.74 -29.84
CA VAL A 842 -29.48 1.73 -30.20
C VAL A 842 -29.72 3.04 -29.45
N ALA A 843 -28.65 3.54 -28.81
CA ALA A 843 -28.57 4.88 -28.26
C ALA A 843 -27.46 5.68 -28.98
N ILE A 844 -27.77 6.91 -29.41
CA ILE A 844 -26.96 7.70 -30.33
C ILE A 844 -26.80 9.14 -29.86
N SER A 845 -25.59 9.69 -30.02
CA SER A 845 -25.33 11.12 -29.92
C SER A 845 -25.72 11.82 -31.23
N LEU A 846 -26.30 13.02 -31.14
CA LEU A 846 -26.56 13.91 -32.26
C LEU A 846 -25.28 14.35 -33.01
N THR A 847 -24.11 14.12 -32.42
CA THR A 847 -22.78 14.33 -33.04
C THR A 847 -22.13 13.05 -33.58
N SER A 848 -22.74 11.88 -33.39
CA SER A 848 -22.29 10.58 -33.90
C SER A 848 -22.98 10.22 -35.22
N ASN A 849 -22.25 9.56 -36.13
CA ASN A 849 -22.81 9.07 -37.38
C ASN A 849 -22.36 7.63 -37.74
N PRO A 850 -22.67 6.64 -36.89
CA PRO A 850 -22.51 5.23 -37.25
C PRO A 850 -23.31 4.86 -38.51
N THR A 851 -22.83 3.86 -39.24
CA THR A 851 -23.54 3.25 -40.38
C THR A 851 -24.15 1.91 -39.99
N PHE A 852 -25.30 1.57 -40.56
CA PHE A 852 -26.03 0.32 -40.29
C PHE A 852 -26.43 -0.34 -41.62
N THR A 853 -26.15 -1.63 -41.77
CA THR A 853 -26.54 -2.45 -42.92
C THR A 853 -26.94 -3.84 -42.43
N ASP A 854 -28.09 -4.36 -42.86
CA ASP A 854 -28.58 -5.70 -42.46
C ASP A 854 -28.59 -5.89 -40.92
N VAL A 855 -29.19 -4.94 -40.21
CA VAL A 855 -29.31 -4.91 -38.73
C VAL A 855 -30.75 -5.16 -38.33
N ASP A 856 -30.98 -6.11 -37.42
CA ASP A 856 -32.31 -6.54 -36.96
C ASP A 856 -32.54 -6.26 -35.47
N PHE A 857 -33.78 -5.86 -35.12
CA PHE A 857 -34.22 -5.64 -33.73
C PHE A 857 -35.26 -6.67 -33.31
N VAL A 858 -34.96 -7.51 -32.31
CA VAL A 858 -35.82 -8.64 -31.90
C VAL A 858 -36.14 -8.57 -30.39
N SER A 859 -37.42 -8.56 -30.02
CA SER A 859 -37.86 -8.68 -28.60
C SER A 859 -37.27 -7.65 -27.61
N ASN A 860 -36.77 -6.52 -28.10
CA ASN A 860 -36.31 -5.39 -27.27
C ASN A 860 -37.52 -4.64 -26.66
N ALA A 861 -37.31 -3.84 -25.61
CA ALA A 861 -38.38 -2.99 -25.07
C ALA A 861 -38.78 -1.80 -25.99
N SER A 862 -38.06 -1.62 -27.10
CA SER A 862 -38.24 -0.53 -28.06
C SER A 862 -37.71 -0.95 -29.43
N LYS A 863 -38.26 -0.36 -30.50
CA LYS A 863 -37.78 -0.49 -31.89
C LYS A 863 -37.25 0.84 -32.44
N ALA A 864 -36.94 1.79 -31.57
CA ALA A 864 -36.54 3.14 -31.95
C ALA A 864 -35.09 3.45 -31.53
N VAL A 865 -34.57 4.59 -31.99
CA VAL A 865 -33.20 5.04 -31.73
C VAL A 865 -33.22 6.12 -30.63
N LYS A 866 -32.65 5.84 -29.46
CA LYS A 866 -32.59 6.81 -28.34
C LYS A 866 -31.58 7.92 -28.62
N VAL A 867 -32.01 9.19 -28.54
CA VAL A 867 -31.09 10.34 -28.47
C VAL A 867 -30.60 10.50 -27.03
N ILE A 868 -29.28 10.61 -26.84
CA ILE A 868 -28.66 10.69 -25.51
C ILE A 868 -28.43 12.13 -25.01
N GLU A 869 -28.43 13.14 -25.88
CA GLU A 869 -28.23 14.53 -25.49
C GLU A 869 -29.38 15.09 -24.64
N GLY A 870 -29.14 15.21 -23.34
CA GLY A 870 -29.88 16.18 -22.50
C GLY A 870 -29.56 17.64 -22.86
N THR A 871 -28.38 17.92 -23.41
CA THR A 871 -27.99 19.25 -23.88
C THR A 871 -27.03 19.17 -25.06
N LEU A 872 -27.37 19.82 -26.17
CA LEU A 872 -26.52 19.94 -27.36
C LEU A 872 -25.69 21.22 -27.29
N SER A 873 -24.37 21.11 -27.20
CA SER A 873 -23.43 22.23 -27.04
C SER A 873 -22.77 22.71 -28.34
N THR A 874 -22.76 21.86 -29.37
CA THR A 874 -22.14 22.07 -30.69
C THR A 874 -23.14 21.92 -31.84
N ASN A 875 -22.72 22.16 -33.07
CA ASN A 875 -23.59 21.98 -34.24
C ASN A 875 -23.78 20.48 -34.57
N ALA A 876 -25.02 20.09 -34.87
CA ALA A 876 -25.41 18.72 -35.21
C ALA A 876 -26.34 18.66 -36.44
N VAL A 877 -26.35 17.50 -37.12
CA VAL A 877 -27.24 17.22 -38.25
C VAL A 877 -27.93 15.88 -38.02
N LEU A 878 -29.24 15.90 -37.81
CA LEU A 878 -30.08 14.72 -37.66
C LEU A 878 -30.63 14.31 -39.03
N ALA A 879 -30.19 13.16 -39.53
CA ALA A 879 -30.59 12.59 -40.82
C ALA A 879 -31.62 11.46 -40.64
N PRO A 880 -32.49 11.21 -41.63
CA PRO A 880 -33.31 10.00 -41.66
C PRO A 880 -32.42 8.74 -41.70
N ARG A 881 -32.91 7.63 -41.14
CA ARG A 881 -32.24 6.32 -41.13
C ARG A 881 -33.27 5.22 -41.38
N SER A 882 -32.89 4.20 -42.15
CA SER A 882 -33.63 2.93 -42.22
C SER A 882 -32.78 1.82 -41.61
N MET A 883 -33.36 1.01 -40.72
CA MET A 883 -32.74 -0.17 -40.10
C MET A 883 -33.83 -1.08 -39.50
N ALA A 884 -33.54 -2.36 -39.23
CA ALA A 884 -34.49 -3.33 -38.67
C ALA A 884 -35.82 -3.47 -39.45
N GLY A 885 -35.77 -3.29 -40.78
CA GLY A 885 -36.94 -3.30 -41.65
C GLY A 885 -37.86 -2.07 -41.51
N ILE A 886 -37.47 -1.05 -40.75
CA ILE A 886 -38.22 0.19 -40.56
C ILE A 886 -37.58 1.30 -41.39
N ASP A 887 -38.34 1.85 -42.34
CA ASP A 887 -37.96 3.05 -43.07
C ASP A 887 -38.21 4.32 -42.25
N ASN A 888 -37.25 5.24 -42.25
CA ASN A 888 -37.26 6.47 -41.46
C ASN A 888 -37.61 6.23 -39.97
N ILE A 889 -36.84 5.33 -39.35
CA ILE A 889 -36.98 4.89 -37.96
C ILE A 889 -37.02 6.08 -36.98
N ALA A 890 -37.86 6.00 -35.97
CA ALA A 890 -38.06 7.10 -35.04
C ALA A 890 -36.84 7.33 -34.12
N TYR A 891 -36.51 8.61 -33.91
CA TYR A 891 -35.60 9.04 -32.85
C TYR A 891 -36.37 9.37 -31.58
N VAL A 892 -36.03 8.75 -30.45
CA VAL A 892 -36.67 9.00 -29.15
C VAL A 892 -35.93 10.09 -28.39
N VAL A 893 -36.65 11.15 -28.05
CA VAL A 893 -36.18 12.28 -27.22
C VAL A 893 -36.96 12.28 -25.91
N GLU A 894 -36.27 12.49 -24.78
CA GLU A 894 -36.93 12.88 -23.52
C GLU A 894 -36.89 14.41 -23.40
N ARG A 895 -35.72 14.97 -23.08
CA ARG A 895 -35.46 16.42 -23.00
C ARG A 895 -34.21 16.75 -23.80
N LEU A 896 -34.29 17.75 -24.67
CA LEU A 896 -33.14 18.23 -25.45
C LEU A 896 -33.05 19.77 -25.39
N ASP A 897 -32.12 20.29 -24.58
CA ASP A 897 -31.78 21.71 -24.57
C ASP A 897 -30.67 22.01 -25.59
N ILE A 898 -30.97 22.77 -26.66
CA ILE A 898 -29.95 23.27 -27.60
C ILE A 898 -29.34 24.55 -27.03
N ALA A 899 -28.04 24.53 -26.75
CA ALA A 899 -27.31 25.65 -26.16
C ALA A 899 -27.23 26.87 -27.11
N PRO A 900 -26.99 28.10 -26.60
CA PRO A 900 -26.88 29.31 -27.44
C PRO A 900 -25.85 29.21 -28.57
N SER A 901 -24.73 28.50 -28.35
CA SER A 901 -23.68 28.28 -29.34
C SER A 901 -23.99 27.21 -30.39
N ALA A 902 -25.11 26.49 -30.26
CA ALA A 902 -25.40 25.28 -31.00
C ALA A 902 -26.52 25.45 -32.04
N LYS A 903 -26.37 24.75 -33.16
CA LYS A 903 -27.41 24.57 -34.18
C LYS A 903 -27.73 23.08 -34.35
N LEU A 904 -29.00 22.72 -34.15
CA LEU A 904 -29.53 21.44 -34.66
C LEU A 904 -30.14 21.66 -36.04
N THR A 905 -29.68 20.90 -37.03
CA THR A 905 -30.32 20.82 -38.36
C THR A 905 -30.99 19.46 -38.50
N ILE A 906 -32.28 19.41 -38.76
CA ILE A 906 -33.07 18.19 -38.99
C ILE A 906 -33.41 18.14 -40.47
N LEU A 907 -33.03 17.04 -41.13
CA LEU A 907 -33.23 16.82 -42.56
C LEU A 907 -34.65 16.29 -42.87
N PRO A 908 -35.11 16.38 -44.14
CA PRO A 908 -36.40 15.81 -44.56
C PRO A 908 -36.57 14.33 -44.19
N GLY A 909 -37.81 13.92 -43.94
CA GLY A 909 -38.19 12.54 -43.62
C GLY A 909 -37.91 12.07 -42.18
N VAL A 910 -37.24 12.86 -41.34
CA VAL A 910 -36.96 12.50 -39.94
C VAL A 910 -38.24 12.41 -39.10
N VAL A 911 -38.35 11.35 -38.30
CA VAL A 911 -39.38 11.17 -37.27
C VAL A 911 -38.75 11.33 -35.88
N ILE A 912 -39.29 12.24 -35.08
CA ILE A 912 -38.96 12.43 -33.66
C ILE A 912 -40.17 12.05 -32.81
N LYS A 913 -39.92 11.19 -31.82
CA LYS A 913 -40.91 10.72 -30.84
C LYS A 913 -40.51 11.11 -29.43
N PHE A 914 -41.49 11.51 -28.63
CA PHE A 914 -41.26 11.96 -27.26
C PHE A 914 -41.68 10.90 -26.24
N ARG A 915 -40.74 10.48 -25.38
CA ARG A 915 -40.94 9.49 -24.32
C ARG A 915 -40.54 10.07 -22.97
N THR A 916 -41.41 9.97 -21.97
CA THR A 916 -41.04 10.27 -20.57
C THR A 916 -40.37 9.04 -19.98
N GLU A 917 -39.14 9.18 -19.49
CA GLU A 917 -38.39 8.11 -18.81
C GLU A 917 -38.22 8.38 -17.32
N THR A 918 -38.21 9.67 -16.94
CA THR A 918 -38.04 10.14 -15.56
C THR A 918 -39.17 11.08 -15.15
N TYR A 919 -39.77 10.83 -13.99
CA TYR A 919 -40.74 11.76 -13.39
C TYR A 919 -40.02 13.05 -12.93
N PRO A 920 -40.58 14.26 -13.16
CA PRO A 920 -41.90 14.55 -13.73
C PRO A 920 -41.94 14.62 -15.28
N TYR A 921 -43.16 14.59 -15.82
CA TYR A 921 -43.58 14.49 -17.24
C TYR A 921 -43.09 15.57 -18.24
N ASN A 922 -41.93 16.17 -18.01
CA ASN A 922 -41.36 17.19 -18.87
C ASN A 922 -40.66 16.55 -20.08
N THR A 923 -41.28 16.57 -21.27
CA THR A 923 -40.66 16.15 -22.54
C THR A 923 -40.71 17.26 -23.60
N TYR A 924 -39.56 17.63 -24.18
CA TYR A 924 -39.45 18.79 -25.08
C TYR A 924 -38.15 18.85 -25.88
N ILE A 925 -38.14 19.65 -26.93
CA ILE A 925 -36.93 20.28 -27.50
C ILE A 925 -36.97 21.77 -27.17
N ARG A 926 -35.94 22.28 -26.47
CA ARG A 926 -35.82 23.70 -26.12
C ARG A 926 -34.61 24.33 -26.81
N SER A 927 -34.83 25.24 -27.75
CA SER A 927 -33.77 25.95 -28.46
C SER A 927 -33.45 27.30 -27.82
N ARG A 928 -32.21 27.45 -27.32
CA ARG A 928 -31.58 28.75 -27.02
C ARG A 928 -30.59 29.22 -28.10
N GLY A 929 -30.21 28.32 -29.00
CA GLY A 929 -29.39 28.57 -30.18
C GLY A 929 -30.26 28.60 -31.44
N ASN A 930 -29.99 27.69 -32.39
CA ASN A 930 -30.80 27.57 -33.61
C ASN A 930 -31.36 26.16 -33.82
N LEU A 931 -32.66 26.09 -34.12
CA LEU A 931 -33.34 24.88 -34.59
C LEU A 931 -33.77 25.07 -36.05
N VAL A 932 -33.29 24.21 -36.95
CA VAL A 932 -33.63 24.22 -38.38
C VAL A 932 -34.20 22.85 -38.74
N ALA A 933 -35.53 22.74 -38.76
CA ALA A 933 -36.24 21.59 -39.31
C ALA A 933 -36.86 22.00 -40.64
N VAL A 934 -36.29 21.55 -41.75
CA VAL A 934 -36.77 21.88 -43.10
C VAL A 934 -36.98 20.59 -43.86
N GLY A 935 -38.21 20.10 -43.83
CA GLY A 935 -38.68 19.01 -44.67
C GLY A 935 -39.05 19.49 -46.07
N ASP A 936 -39.61 18.59 -46.87
CA ASP A 936 -40.25 18.88 -48.15
C ASP A 936 -41.68 18.27 -48.19
N PRO A 937 -42.52 18.55 -49.22
CA PRO A 937 -43.90 18.07 -49.27
C PRO A 937 -44.07 16.55 -49.26
N ASP A 938 -43.09 15.82 -49.80
CA ASP A 938 -43.11 14.34 -49.86
C ASP A 938 -42.45 13.73 -48.60
N ASN A 939 -41.43 14.41 -48.07
CA ASN A 939 -40.62 13.98 -46.92
C ASN A 939 -40.72 14.99 -45.76
N LYS A 940 -41.92 15.11 -45.18
CA LYS A 940 -42.13 15.92 -43.97
C LYS A 940 -41.23 15.48 -42.81
N ILE A 941 -41.00 16.39 -41.87
CA ILE A 941 -40.41 16.09 -40.56
C ILE A 941 -41.54 15.91 -39.55
N TYR A 942 -41.52 14.85 -38.75
CA TYR A 942 -42.60 14.51 -37.82
C TYR A 942 -42.16 14.68 -36.36
N PHE A 943 -42.99 15.32 -35.54
CA PHE A 943 -42.84 15.44 -34.10
C PHE A 943 -44.10 14.86 -33.43
N THR A 944 -43.99 13.74 -32.73
CA THR A 944 -45.17 12.98 -32.29
C THR A 944 -44.96 12.19 -30.99
N SER A 945 -46.02 11.54 -30.49
CA SER A 945 -46.00 10.67 -29.31
C SER A 945 -45.14 9.42 -29.54
N TYR A 946 -44.53 8.88 -28.48
CA TYR A 946 -43.87 7.57 -28.52
C TYR A 946 -44.81 6.43 -28.97
N LYS A 947 -46.12 6.57 -28.69
CA LYS A 947 -47.20 5.63 -29.06
C LYS A 947 -47.70 5.76 -30.51
N ASP A 948 -47.20 6.71 -31.31
CA ASP A 948 -47.74 6.97 -32.66
C ASP A 948 -47.13 6.05 -33.72
N ASP A 949 -47.62 4.82 -33.82
CA ASP A 949 -47.21 3.82 -34.80
C ASP A 949 -47.27 4.30 -36.26
N SER A 950 -48.07 5.33 -36.56
CA SER A 950 -48.27 5.83 -37.93
C SER A 950 -47.04 6.51 -38.52
N LYS A 951 -46.06 6.89 -37.68
CA LYS A 951 -44.80 7.56 -38.07
C LYS A 951 -43.61 6.77 -37.54
N GLY A 952 -42.67 6.36 -38.41
CA GLY A 952 -41.42 5.71 -37.99
C GLY A 952 -41.59 4.37 -37.26
N GLY A 953 -42.76 3.73 -37.37
CA GLY A 953 -43.07 2.40 -36.85
C GLY A 953 -43.45 2.33 -35.36
N ASP A 954 -44.01 1.17 -34.99
CA ASP A 954 -44.27 0.70 -33.62
C ASP A 954 -42.99 0.80 -32.77
N SER A 955 -42.89 1.83 -31.94
CA SER A 955 -41.62 2.27 -31.32
C SER A 955 -41.46 1.79 -29.88
N ASN A 956 -42.58 1.61 -29.19
CA ASN A 956 -42.77 0.96 -27.89
C ASN A 956 -42.80 -0.58 -27.98
N ASN A 957 -42.73 -1.16 -29.19
CA ASN A 957 -42.72 -2.60 -29.47
C ASN A 957 -43.89 -3.36 -28.83
N ASN A 958 -45.07 -2.74 -28.74
CA ASN A 958 -46.30 -3.40 -28.34
C ASN A 958 -47.34 -3.48 -29.47
N GLY A 959 -47.01 -2.98 -30.67
CA GLY A 959 -47.96 -2.84 -31.78
C GLY A 959 -49.07 -1.87 -31.42
N ASN A 960 -50.21 -1.96 -32.10
CA ASN A 960 -51.34 -1.03 -31.96
C ASN A 960 -52.12 -1.15 -30.62
N ASN A 961 -51.48 -1.51 -29.51
CA ASN A 961 -52.09 -1.68 -28.19
C ASN A 961 -52.21 -0.35 -27.42
N ASP A 962 -51.22 0.55 -27.53
CA ASP A 962 -51.32 1.91 -27.01
C ASP A 962 -51.76 2.88 -28.13
N ALA A 963 -52.76 3.71 -27.86
CA ALA A 963 -53.11 4.80 -28.76
C ALA A 963 -52.46 6.13 -28.31
N PRO A 964 -51.96 6.97 -29.22
CA PRO A 964 -51.47 8.30 -28.90
C PRO A 964 -52.62 9.26 -28.55
N GLU A 965 -52.44 10.08 -27.51
CA GLU A 965 -53.45 11.00 -26.99
C GLU A 965 -52.97 12.47 -26.96
N PRO A 966 -53.84 13.46 -27.25
CA PRO A 966 -53.50 14.88 -27.15
C PRO A 966 -52.95 15.26 -25.77
N GLY A 967 -51.67 15.62 -25.72
CA GLY A 967 -50.96 15.94 -24.47
C GLY A 967 -49.93 14.89 -24.04
N ASP A 968 -49.72 13.82 -24.80
CA ASP A 968 -48.68 12.79 -24.55
C ASP A 968 -47.27 13.38 -24.37
N TRP A 969 -46.98 14.55 -24.94
CA TRP A 969 -45.70 15.25 -24.84
C TRP A 969 -45.83 16.77 -24.76
N GLY A 970 -44.76 17.48 -24.39
CA GLY A 970 -44.75 18.94 -24.32
C GLY A 970 -45.43 19.55 -23.08
N GLN A 971 -45.83 18.73 -22.10
CA GLN A 971 -46.26 19.20 -20.78
C GLN A 971 -45.05 19.58 -19.91
N GLU A 972 -45.25 20.46 -18.93
CA GLU A 972 -44.28 20.76 -17.88
C GLU A 972 -45.01 20.88 -16.53
N TYR A 973 -44.51 20.20 -15.50
CA TYR A 973 -45.16 20.06 -14.18
C TYR A 973 -45.16 21.36 -13.33
N ARG A 974 -44.65 22.49 -13.83
CA ARG A 974 -44.57 23.76 -13.07
C ARG A 974 -44.93 25.00 -13.91
N TYR A 975 -46.20 25.38 -13.83
CA TYR A 975 -46.80 26.73 -13.95
C TYR A 975 -46.59 27.62 -15.21
N ASP A 976 -45.47 27.54 -15.93
CA ASP A 976 -45.07 28.58 -16.89
C ASP A 976 -44.60 28.12 -18.29
N TYR A 977 -44.46 26.80 -18.56
CA TYR A 977 -43.80 26.29 -19.79
C TYR A 977 -44.56 25.16 -20.53
N HIS A 978 -45.73 25.44 -21.10
CA HIS A 978 -46.41 24.50 -22.00
C HIS A 978 -45.92 24.69 -23.46
N GLY A 979 -45.19 23.72 -24.00
CA GLY A 979 -44.63 23.79 -25.36
C GLY A 979 -43.66 22.65 -25.68
N GLY A 980 -44.01 21.81 -26.66
CA GLY A 980 -43.20 20.65 -27.07
C GLY A 980 -41.93 21.06 -27.84
N VAL A 981 -42.05 21.99 -28.78
CA VAL A 981 -40.89 22.67 -29.39
C VAL A 981 -40.87 24.12 -28.93
N HIS A 982 -39.94 24.44 -28.03
CA HIS A 982 -39.83 25.73 -27.34
C HIS A 982 -38.60 26.50 -27.85
N ILE A 983 -38.82 27.59 -28.58
CA ILE A 983 -37.77 28.48 -29.10
C ILE A 983 -37.71 29.71 -28.19
N ILE A 984 -36.55 29.99 -27.58
CA ILE A 984 -36.42 31.05 -26.57
C ILE A 984 -35.09 31.80 -26.70
N ASN A 985 -35.16 33.12 -26.88
CA ASN A 985 -33.98 33.96 -26.97
C ASN A 985 -33.55 34.45 -25.59
N ASN A 986 -32.27 34.28 -25.26
CA ASN A 986 -31.66 34.78 -24.03
C ASN A 986 -30.37 35.58 -24.31
N THR A 987 -30.50 36.57 -25.21
CA THR A 987 -29.64 37.75 -25.40
C THR A 987 -28.23 37.58 -26.00
N VAL A 988 -27.92 36.52 -26.77
CA VAL A 988 -26.55 36.30 -27.31
C VAL A 988 -26.44 36.05 -28.82
N VAL A 989 -27.51 35.72 -29.55
CA VAL A 989 -27.44 35.28 -30.96
C VAL A 989 -28.45 35.99 -31.87
N SER A 990 -28.13 36.12 -33.17
CA SER A 990 -29.07 36.58 -34.19
C SER A 990 -30.18 35.53 -34.45
N ASP A 991 -31.41 35.90 -34.12
CA ASP A 991 -32.60 35.04 -34.11
C ASP A 991 -33.13 34.60 -35.49
N THR A 992 -32.45 35.02 -36.55
CA THR A 992 -32.92 34.97 -37.95
C THR A 992 -32.82 33.58 -38.60
N VAL A 993 -32.62 32.51 -37.83
CA VAL A 993 -32.28 31.16 -38.33
C VAL A 993 -33.14 30.06 -37.70
N ASN A 994 -34.06 30.36 -36.78
CA ASN A 994 -35.02 29.38 -36.28
C ASN A 994 -36.12 29.14 -37.35
N VAL A 995 -36.15 27.94 -37.93
CA VAL A 995 -37.05 27.59 -39.05
C VAL A 995 -37.66 26.20 -38.85
N LEU A 996 -38.98 26.12 -38.95
CA LEU A 996 -39.79 24.92 -38.98
C LEU A 996 -40.59 24.94 -40.29
N LYS A 997 -40.24 24.08 -41.25
CA LYS A 997 -40.88 24.04 -42.57
C LYS A 997 -41.23 22.62 -42.99
N HIS A 998 -42.42 22.43 -43.56
CA HIS A 998 -43.00 21.12 -43.91
C HIS A 998 -42.91 20.11 -42.75
N CYS A 999 -43.16 20.61 -41.54
CA CYS A 999 -43.19 19.82 -40.31
C CYS A 999 -44.64 19.42 -39.96
N GLU A 1000 -44.80 18.29 -39.30
CA GLU A 1000 -46.07 17.80 -38.77
C GLU A 1000 -45.94 17.53 -37.27
N PHE A 1001 -46.72 18.25 -36.46
CA PHE A 1001 -46.73 18.18 -35.00
C PHE A 1001 -48.04 17.53 -34.56
N SER A 1002 -47.97 16.37 -33.91
CA SER A 1002 -49.13 15.55 -33.53
C SER A 1002 -49.07 15.19 -32.05
N TYR A 1003 -50.20 15.27 -31.33
CA TYR A 1003 -50.35 14.89 -29.92
C TYR A 1003 -49.62 15.72 -28.82
N PRO A 1004 -49.07 16.94 -29.03
CA PRO A 1004 -48.46 17.71 -27.94
C PRO A 1004 -49.50 18.34 -27.01
N SER A 1005 -49.08 18.87 -25.86
CA SER A 1005 -49.93 19.77 -25.08
C SER A 1005 -50.09 21.12 -25.78
N THR A 1006 -48.96 21.66 -26.27
CA THR A 1006 -48.85 22.82 -27.15
C THR A 1006 -47.72 22.52 -28.14
N ALA A 1007 -47.94 22.66 -29.44
CA ALA A 1007 -46.96 22.21 -30.43
C ALA A 1007 -45.69 23.06 -30.47
N ILE A 1008 -45.85 24.36 -30.73
CA ILE A 1008 -44.75 25.30 -30.89
C ILE A 1008 -44.93 26.45 -29.89
N ARG A 1009 -43.86 26.82 -29.20
CA ARG A 1009 -43.84 27.98 -28.31
C ARG A 1009 -42.62 28.86 -28.60
N VAL A 1010 -42.83 30.17 -28.66
CA VAL A 1010 -41.80 31.16 -29.01
C VAL A 1010 -41.76 32.25 -27.95
N ASP A 1011 -40.66 32.35 -27.21
CA ASP A 1011 -40.50 33.24 -26.05
C ASP A 1011 -39.41 34.29 -26.33
N ASN A 1012 -39.83 35.56 -26.45
CA ASN A 1012 -38.96 36.70 -26.82
C ASN A 1012 -38.16 36.51 -28.12
N ALA A 1013 -38.55 35.56 -28.97
CA ALA A 1013 -37.76 35.08 -30.10
C ALA A 1013 -38.46 35.21 -31.46
N HIS A 1014 -37.70 35.00 -32.53
CA HIS A 1014 -38.20 34.89 -33.90
C HIS A 1014 -38.21 33.42 -34.35
N ALA A 1015 -39.23 33.02 -35.10
CA ALA A 1015 -39.28 31.71 -35.75
C ALA A 1015 -40.11 31.79 -37.04
N THR A 1016 -39.64 31.15 -38.10
CA THR A 1016 -40.43 30.91 -39.31
C THR A 1016 -41.12 29.55 -39.22
N VAL A 1017 -42.45 29.51 -39.30
CA VAL A 1017 -43.26 28.29 -39.32
C VAL A 1017 -44.04 28.25 -40.64
N ASP A 1018 -43.51 27.56 -41.64
CA ASP A 1018 -44.06 27.57 -43.02
C ASP A 1018 -44.56 26.20 -43.46
N SER A 1019 -45.75 26.16 -44.05
CA SER A 1019 -46.30 24.98 -44.74
C SER A 1019 -46.37 23.73 -43.84
N CYS A 1020 -46.67 23.93 -42.55
CA CYS A 1020 -46.71 22.89 -41.53
C CYS A 1020 -48.14 22.40 -41.25
N LEU A 1021 -48.25 21.25 -40.59
CA LEU A 1021 -49.50 20.76 -39.98
C LEU A 1021 -49.31 20.69 -38.47
N ILE A 1022 -50.13 21.44 -37.73
CA ILE A 1022 -50.17 21.44 -36.27
C ILE A 1022 -51.50 20.82 -35.86
N GLN A 1023 -51.46 19.66 -35.21
CA GLN A 1023 -52.67 18.89 -34.96
C GLN A 1023 -52.72 18.13 -33.64
N LEU A 1024 -53.95 17.77 -33.25
CA LEU A 1024 -54.24 16.89 -32.11
C LEU A 1024 -53.61 17.41 -30.81
N CYS A 1025 -53.64 18.73 -30.62
CA CYS A 1025 -53.01 19.42 -29.49
C CYS A 1025 -53.99 19.53 -28.31
N MET A 1026 -53.54 19.23 -27.09
CA MET A 1026 -54.38 19.31 -25.88
C MET A 1026 -54.90 20.72 -25.63
N ASN A 1027 -54.02 21.71 -25.76
CA ASN A 1027 -54.28 23.12 -25.46
C ASN A 1027 -54.19 23.97 -26.73
N TYR A 1028 -52.98 24.32 -27.17
CA TYR A 1028 -52.76 25.36 -28.18
C TYR A 1028 -51.93 24.88 -29.37
N GLY A 1029 -52.07 25.53 -30.52
CA GLY A 1029 -51.22 25.28 -31.68
C GLY A 1029 -49.87 25.99 -31.58
N VAL A 1030 -49.89 27.32 -31.52
CA VAL A 1030 -48.69 28.16 -31.39
C VAL A 1030 -48.83 29.14 -30.22
N SER A 1031 -47.88 29.16 -29.30
CA SER A 1031 -47.80 30.18 -28.24
C SER A 1031 -46.69 31.23 -28.51
N SER A 1032 -46.98 32.51 -28.27
CA SER A 1032 -46.09 33.65 -28.56
C SER A 1032 -45.97 34.60 -27.36
N PHE A 1033 -44.86 34.55 -26.63
CA PHE A 1033 -44.67 35.25 -25.35
C PHE A 1033 -43.68 36.42 -25.41
N GLY A 1034 -43.96 37.47 -24.63
CA GLY A 1034 -43.07 38.63 -24.48
C GLY A 1034 -42.83 39.35 -25.81
N SER A 1035 -41.58 39.60 -26.17
CA SER A 1035 -41.22 40.26 -27.44
C SER A 1035 -41.16 39.33 -28.66
N ALA A 1036 -41.74 38.13 -28.59
CA ALA A 1036 -41.71 37.17 -29.69
C ALA A 1036 -42.43 37.69 -30.94
N ASN A 1037 -41.92 37.33 -32.11
CA ASN A 1037 -42.47 37.75 -33.41
C ASN A 1037 -42.44 36.63 -34.48
N PRO A 1038 -43.02 35.44 -34.21
CA PRO A 1038 -43.00 34.35 -35.19
C PRO A 1038 -43.79 34.69 -36.45
N HIS A 1039 -43.27 34.26 -37.60
CA HIS A 1039 -43.97 34.32 -38.88
C HIS A 1039 -44.52 32.93 -39.20
N VAL A 1040 -45.84 32.79 -39.13
CA VAL A 1040 -46.56 31.53 -39.39
C VAL A 1040 -47.26 31.66 -40.74
N SER A 1041 -46.86 30.86 -41.72
CA SER A 1041 -47.40 30.91 -43.07
C SER A 1041 -47.79 29.54 -43.61
N ASN A 1042 -48.81 29.50 -44.48
CA ASN A 1042 -49.30 28.29 -45.18
C ASN A 1042 -49.65 27.09 -44.27
N THR A 1043 -49.87 27.34 -42.97
CA THR A 1043 -49.89 26.30 -41.92
C THR A 1043 -51.31 25.95 -41.52
N GLN A 1044 -51.59 24.66 -41.38
CA GLN A 1044 -52.89 24.14 -40.97
C GLN A 1044 -52.92 23.83 -39.47
N PHE A 1045 -53.95 24.30 -38.79
CA PHE A 1045 -54.29 24.00 -37.40
C PHE A 1045 -55.51 23.06 -37.38
N TYR A 1046 -55.39 21.87 -36.79
CA TYR A 1046 -56.43 20.84 -36.87
C TYR A 1046 -56.61 20.05 -35.58
N ASN A 1047 -57.84 19.89 -35.07
CA ASN A 1047 -58.09 19.19 -33.79
C ASN A 1047 -57.29 19.83 -32.63
N ILE A 1048 -57.51 21.12 -32.36
CA ILE A 1048 -56.86 21.86 -31.27
C ILE A 1048 -57.85 22.02 -30.11
N GLY A 1049 -57.50 21.55 -28.91
CA GLY A 1049 -58.43 21.44 -27.79
C GLY A 1049 -58.94 22.77 -27.21
N LEU A 1050 -58.10 23.82 -27.21
CA LEU A 1050 -58.49 25.18 -26.81
C LEU A 1050 -58.43 26.14 -28.01
N THR A 1051 -57.54 27.14 -28.00
CA THR A 1051 -57.38 28.11 -29.09
C THR A 1051 -56.20 27.76 -30.02
N PRO A 1052 -56.25 28.11 -31.31
CA PRO A 1052 -55.14 27.87 -32.24
C PRO A 1052 -53.86 28.62 -31.81
N VAL A 1053 -54.03 29.78 -31.18
CA VAL A 1053 -52.95 30.66 -30.73
C VAL A 1053 -53.15 31.04 -29.26
N GLU A 1054 -52.03 31.12 -28.53
CA GLU A 1054 -51.90 31.73 -27.20
C GLU A 1054 -50.85 32.86 -27.29
N LEU A 1055 -51.05 34.00 -26.64
CA LEU A 1055 -50.10 35.12 -26.76
C LEU A 1055 -50.04 36.06 -25.54
N SER A 1056 -48.86 36.66 -25.35
CA SER A 1056 -48.74 38.02 -24.77
C SER A 1056 -49.40 39.01 -25.74
N MET A 1057 -50.25 39.90 -25.22
CA MET A 1057 -51.07 40.86 -25.98
C MET A 1057 -50.24 41.63 -27.02
N PHE A 1058 -49.03 42.04 -26.60
CA PHE A 1058 -48.08 42.87 -27.34
C PHE A 1058 -46.88 42.08 -27.91
N SER A 1059 -46.94 40.75 -27.93
CA SER A 1059 -46.11 39.98 -28.87
C SER A 1059 -46.56 40.24 -30.31
N ASN A 1060 -45.73 39.97 -31.30
CA ASN A 1060 -46.02 40.29 -32.70
C ASN A 1060 -46.00 39.08 -33.66
N PRO A 1061 -46.79 38.02 -33.40
CA PRO A 1061 -46.97 36.94 -34.36
C PRO A 1061 -47.67 37.43 -35.63
N SER A 1062 -47.23 36.95 -36.78
CA SER A 1062 -47.87 37.20 -38.09
C SER A 1062 -48.39 35.91 -38.69
N PHE A 1063 -49.55 35.97 -39.36
CA PHE A 1063 -50.27 34.82 -39.90
C PHE A 1063 -50.65 35.06 -41.36
N GLU A 1064 -50.17 34.20 -42.27
CA GLU A 1064 -50.43 34.29 -43.71
C GLU A 1064 -50.91 32.94 -44.26
N SER A 1065 -51.97 32.91 -45.06
CA SER A 1065 -52.51 31.69 -45.69
C SER A 1065 -52.74 30.50 -44.73
N CYS A 1066 -52.90 30.76 -43.43
CA CYS A 1066 -53.15 29.74 -42.42
C CYS A 1066 -54.60 29.26 -42.46
N THR A 1067 -54.84 28.01 -42.07
CA THR A 1067 -56.19 27.41 -42.00
C THR A 1067 -56.43 26.79 -40.63
N ALA A 1068 -57.69 26.75 -40.19
CA ALA A 1068 -58.06 26.21 -38.90
C ALA A 1068 -59.36 25.40 -39.02
N LEU A 1069 -59.38 24.19 -38.45
CA LEU A 1069 -60.53 23.26 -38.52
C LEU A 1069 -60.61 22.40 -37.26
N ASN A 1070 -61.83 22.16 -36.76
CA ASN A 1070 -62.10 21.45 -35.51
C ASN A 1070 -61.25 22.00 -34.34
N ILE A 1071 -61.58 23.22 -33.95
CA ILE A 1071 -60.90 24.00 -32.92
C ILE A 1071 -61.88 24.15 -31.77
N GLY A 1072 -61.47 23.88 -30.52
CA GLY A 1072 -62.36 24.00 -29.36
C GLY A 1072 -62.91 25.42 -29.18
N TYR A 1073 -62.05 26.43 -29.35
CA TYR A 1073 -62.44 27.84 -29.33
C TYR A 1073 -61.66 28.65 -30.38
N MET A 1074 -62.37 29.20 -31.37
CA MET A 1074 -61.80 29.97 -32.46
C MET A 1074 -61.53 31.43 -32.03
N GLY A 1075 -60.34 31.66 -31.50
CA GLY A 1075 -59.83 32.95 -31.05
C GLY A 1075 -58.33 32.92 -30.75
N MET A 1076 -57.83 33.96 -30.07
CA MET A 1076 -56.47 34.01 -29.55
C MET A 1076 -56.49 34.15 -28.03
N THR A 1077 -56.00 33.14 -27.30
CA THR A 1077 -55.95 33.22 -25.83
C THR A 1077 -54.91 34.25 -25.41
N VAL A 1078 -55.33 35.21 -24.59
CA VAL A 1078 -54.44 36.19 -23.96
C VAL A 1078 -53.95 35.61 -22.63
N VAL A 1079 -52.64 35.67 -22.42
CA VAL A 1079 -52.00 35.24 -21.17
C VAL A 1079 -52.00 36.40 -20.16
N PRO A 1080 -52.21 36.13 -18.86
CA PRO A 1080 -52.18 37.18 -17.84
C PRO A 1080 -50.77 37.73 -17.66
N GLU A 1081 -50.62 39.03 -17.88
CA GLU A 1081 -49.36 39.77 -17.80
C GLU A 1081 -49.56 41.19 -17.27
N THR A 1082 -48.48 41.83 -16.83
CA THR A 1082 -48.50 43.22 -16.35
C THR A 1082 -47.92 44.15 -17.41
N PHE A 1083 -48.77 44.95 -18.05
CA PHE A 1083 -48.36 45.92 -19.05
C PHE A 1083 -47.60 47.08 -18.39
N SER A 1084 -46.33 47.24 -18.76
CA SER A 1084 -45.40 48.25 -18.26
C SER A 1084 -45.07 49.35 -19.28
N LYS A 1085 -45.86 49.42 -20.36
CA LYS A 1085 -45.75 50.42 -21.44
C LYS A 1085 -47.15 50.84 -21.90
N SER A 1086 -47.27 52.06 -22.42
CA SER A 1086 -48.48 52.56 -23.08
C SER A 1086 -48.49 52.13 -24.54
N ASP A 1087 -49.55 51.47 -25.00
CA ASP A 1087 -49.69 50.99 -26.37
C ASP A 1087 -51.17 50.75 -26.76
N THR A 1088 -51.43 50.40 -28.02
CA THR A 1088 -52.77 50.07 -28.54
C THR A 1088 -52.89 48.57 -28.79
N ILE A 1089 -53.93 47.93 -28.26
CA ILE A 1089 -54.21 46.50 -28.45
C ILE A 1089 -54.30 46.21 -29.97
N PRO A 1090 -53.46 45.30 -30.51
CA PRO A 1090 -53.45 45.03 -31.95
C PRO A 1090 -54.77 44.40 -32.43
N VAL A 1091 -55.31 44.89 -33.54
CA VAL A 1091 -56.33 44.16 -34.31
C VAL A 1091 -55.61 43.08 -35.13
N ARG A 1092 -56.10 41.83 -35.06
CA ARG A 1092 -55.48 40.68 -35.75
C ARG A 1092 -56.52 39.94 -36.59
N SER A 1093 -56.06 39.33 -37.68
CA SER A 1093 -56.85 38.41 -38.50
C SER A 1093 -56.20 37.03 -38.48
N PHE A 1094 -57.00 35.96 -38.51
CA PHE A 1094 -56.48 34.59 -38.53
C PHE A 1094 -57.46 33.62 -39.20
N ALA A 1095 -56.92 32.73 -40.05
CA ALA A 1095 -57.64 31.68 -40.79
C ALA A 1095 -58.97 32.11 -41.44
N GLY A 1096 -58.99 33.30 -42.06
CA GLY A 1096 -60.16 33.84 -42.77
C GLY A 1096 -61.10 34.71 -41.92
N TYR A 1097 -60.85 34.83 -40.61
CA TYR A 1097 -61.59 35.74 -39.73
C TYR A 1097 -60.79 37.03 -39.51
N ASP A 1098 -61.35 38.16 -39.97
CA ASP A 1098 -60.82 39.49 -39.68
C ASP A 1098 -61.26 39.98 -38.30
N ASN A 1099 -60.36 40.67 -37.59
CA ASN A 1099 -60.57 41.16 -36.21
C ASN A 1099 -61.01 40.03 -35.26
N ILE A 1100 -60.18 38.98 -35.20
CA ILE A 1100 -60.47 37.75 -34.44
C ILE A 1100 -60.58 38.00 -32.94
N ASN A 1101 -61.46 37.25 -32.26
CA ASN A 1101 -61.68 37.34 -30.82
C ASN A 1101 -60.38 37.15 -30.00
N TYR A 1102 -60.14 38.04 -29.04
CA TYR A 1102 -59.25 37.76 -27.92
C TYR A 1102 -60.00 36.99 -26.85
N VAL A 1103 -59.34 36.02 -26.21
CA VAL A 1103 -59.95 35.22 -25.15
C VAL A 1103 -59.20 35.43 -23.85
N MET A 1104 -59.85 36.06 -22.88
CA MET A 1104 -59.23 36.39 -21.59
C MET A 1104 -59.32 35.19 -20.66
N SER A 1105 -58.18 34.57 -20.39
CA SER A 1105 -58.05 33.42 -19.48
C SER A 1105 -58.00 33.83 -18.00
N TYR A 1106 -57.42 35.00 -17.73
CA TYR A 1106 -57.07 35.57 -16.43
C TYR A 1106 -56.90 37.10 -16.58
N PRO A 1107 -56.78 37.89 -15.50
CA PRO A 1107 -56.66 39.34 -15.62
C PRO A 1107 -55.26 39.79 -16.07
N CYS A 1108 -55.20 40.69 -17.05
CA CYS A 1108 -54.00 41.46 -17.37
C CYS A 1108 -53.99 42.77 -16.57
N THR A 1109 -52.83 43.18 -16.03
CA THR A 1109 -52.71 44.38 -15.21
C THR A 1109 -52.10 45.54 -16.00
N ILE A 1110 -52.83 46.64 -16.18
CA ILE A 1110 -52.29 47.91 -16.70
C ILE A 1110 -51.56 48.60 -15.54
N ASN A 1111 -50.24 48.67 -15.57
CA ASN A 1111 -49.46 49.23 -14.47
C ASN A 1111 -49.60 50.77 -14.40
N SER A 1112 -49.26 51.36 -13.25
CA SER A 1112 -49.31 52.81 -13.07
C SER A 1112 -48.35 53.53 -14.04
N GLY A 1113 -48.78 54.69 -14.51
CA GLY A 1113 -48.10 55.45 -15.59
C GLY A 1113 -48.28 54.89 -17.00
N CYS A 1114 -48.94 53.74 -17.18
CA CYS A 1114 -49.18 53.13 -18.50
C CYS A 1114 -50.60 53.41 -18.99
N THR A 1115 -50.77 53.62 -20.29
CA THR A 1115 -52.07 53.84 -20.96
C THR A 1115 -52.28 52.79 -22.03
N ILE A 1116 -53.19 51.85 -21.82
CA ILE A 1116 -53.59 50.89 -22.86
C ILE A 1116 -54.81 51.41 -23.59
N THR A 1117 -54.76 51.36 -24.92
CA THR A 1117 -55.87 51.76 -25.80
C THR A 1117 -56.46 50.53 -26.49
N ILE A 1118 -57.77 50.41 -26.50
CA ILE A 1118 -58.52 49.39 -27.23
C ILE A 1118 -59.21 50.06 -28.42
N PRO A 1119 -58.86 49.71 -29.67
CA PRO A 1119 -59.48 50.28 -30.86
C PRO A 1119 -60.89 49.72 -31.10
N GLU A 1120 -61.66 50.38 -31.98
CA GLU A 1120 -63.04 50.01 -32.29
C GLU A 1120 -63.20 48.56 -32.79
N GLY A 1121 -64.33 47.93 -32.45
CA GLY A 1121 -64.71 46.59 -32.89
C GLY A 1121 -64.01 45.41 -32.21
N VAL A 1122 -62.94 45.63 -31.41
CA VAL A 1122 -62.25 44.53 -30.72
C VAL A 1122 -63.21 43.81 -29.77
N THR A 1123 -63.21 42.47 -29.82
CA THR A 1123 -64.05 41.62 -28.96
C THR A 1123 -63.19 40.77 -28.04
N PHE A 1124 -63.44 40.88 -26.74
CA PHE A 1124 -62.93 40.01 -25.69
C PHE A 1124 -64.02 39.02 -25.28
N LYS A 1125 -63.68 37.73 -25.32
CA LYS A 1125 -64.52 36.65 -24.81
C LYS A 1125 -63.89 35.97 -23.59
N SER A 1126 -64.71 35.50 -22.65
CA SER A 1126 -64.27 34.73 -21.48
C SER A 1126 -64.80 33.29 -21.54
N MET A 1127 -64.03 32.36 -21.00
CA MET A 1127 -64.37 30.92 -20.95
C MET A 1127 -64.53 30.48 -19.48
N GLN A 1128 -65.38 31.17 -18.72
CA GLN A 1128 -65.46 31.01 -17.26
C GLN A 1128 -66.03 29.63 -16.91
N GLY A 1129 -65.16 28.75 -16.42
CA GLY A 1129 -65.41 27.31 -16.29
C GLY A 1129 -64.27 26.43 -16.84
N MET A 1130 -63.29 26.99 -17.57
CA MET A 1130 -62.06 26.28 -17.90
C MET A 1130 -61.31 25.84 -16.64
N THR A 1131 -61.14 24.52 -16.47
CA THR A 1131 -60.00 23.97 -15.76
C THR A 1131 -58.76 24.10 -16.64
N THR A 1132 -58.21 25.31 -16.78
CA THR A 1132 -56.88 25.47 -17.38
C THR A 1132 -55.83 24.78 -16.51
N GLY A 1133 -54.68 24.41 -17.09
CA GLY A 1133 -53.55 23.85 -16.33
C GLY A 1133 -52.97 24.81 -15.28
N ARG A 1134 -53.37 26.09 -15.25
CA ARG A 1134 -53.00 27.03 -14.17
C ARG A 1134 -53.85 26.78 -12.93
N LEU A 1135 -53.30 25.87 -12.12
CA LEU A 1135 -53.78 25.42 -10.82
C LEU A 1135 -54.29 26.56 -9.91
N ASN A 1136 -55.62 26.69 -9.80
CA ASN A 1136 -56.26 27.46 -8.74
C ASN A 1136 -56.33 26.65 -7.42
N TRP A 1137 -55.16 26.15 -6.96
CA TRP A 1137 -55.04 25.33 -5.74
C TRP A 1137 -55.08 26.16 -4.45
N TRP A 1138 -55.03 27.49 -4.57
CA TRP A 1138 -55.18 28.44 -3.48
C TRP A 1138 -56.49 29.20 -3.75
N GLY A 1139 -57.51 28.96 -2.92
CA GLY A 1139 -58.89 29.34 -3.20
C GLY A 1139 -59.20 30.83 -3.01
N ASP A 1140 -58.53 31.71 -3.73
CA ASP A 1140 -58.86 33.14 -3.79
C ASP A 1140 -60.02 33.36 -4.78
N SER A 1141 -61.18 33.72 -4.26
CA SER A 1141 -62.46 33.66 -5.00
C SER A 1141 -62.79 34.94 -5.76
N GLN A 1142 -61.81 35.54 -6.45
CA GLN A 1142 -61.97 36.82 -7.16
C GLN A 1142 -61.52 36.72 -8.62
N THR A 1143 -62.34 36.06 -9.44
CA THR A 1143 -62.13 35.90 -10.89
C THR A 1143 -62.42 37.19 -11.68
N VAL A 1144 -61.49 38.14 -11.64
CA VAL A 1144 -61.44 39.27 -12.58
C VAL A 1144 -61.00 38.74 -13.95
N ASN A 1145 -61.85 38.83 -14.96
CA ASN A 1145 -61.59 38.32 -16.31
C ASN A 1145 -61.48 39.51 -17.26
N GLY A 1146 -60.27 39.99 -17.58
CA GLY A 1146 -60.10 41.22 -18.37
C GLY A 1146 -58.95 42.09 -17.85
N PHE A 1147 -59.25 43.32 -17.46
CA PHE A 1147 -58.24 44.34 -17.13
C PHE A 1147 -58.30 44.81 -15.68
N VAL A 1148 -57.17 44.72 -14.96
CA VAL A 1148 -56.95 45.42 -13.68
C VAL A 1148 -56.17 46.69 -13.97
N VAL A 1149 -56.76 47.85 -13.67
CA VAL A 1149 -56.24 49.16 -14.05
C VAL A 1149 -55.60 49.84 -12.85
N ASN A 1150 -54.27 50.02 -12.93
CA ASN A 1150 -53.47 50.92 -12.08
C ASN A 1150 -52.95 52.14 -12.86
N GLY A 1151 -53.10 52.14 -14.19
CA GLY A 1151 -52.76 53.26 -15.09
C GLY A 1151 -54.00 53.89 -15.72
N SER A 1152 -53.99 54.12 -17.05
CA SER A 1152 -55.19 54.51 -17.81
C SER A 1152 -55.66 53.39 -18.75
N LEU A 1153 -56.98 53.31 -18.97
CA LEU A 1153 -57.59 52.45 -20.00
C LEU A 1153 -58.47 53.30 -20.93
N ASN A 1154 -58.19 53.26 -22.23
CA ASN A 1154 -58.93 53.98 -23.27
C ASN A 1154 -59.65 53.00 -24.20
N ILE A 1155 -60.95 52.81 -24.03
CA ILE A 1155 -61.78 51.97 -24.90
C ILE A 1155 -62.47 52.88 -25.92
N LEU A 1156 -62.09 52.76 -27.19
CA LEU A 1156 -62.46 53.70 -28.26
C LEU A 1156 -63.35 53.01 -29.32
N GLY A 1157 -64.47 52.46 -28.87
CA GLY A 1157 -65.50 51.91 -29.76
C GLY A 1157 -66.27 53.00 -30.50
N THR A 1158 -66.88 52.64 -31.63
CA THR A 1158 -67.87 53.48 -32.34
C THR A 1158 -69.25 52.83 -32.29
N ALA A 1159 -70.31 53.55 -32.67
CA ALA A 1159 -71.67 53.01 -32.65
C ALA A 1159 -71.87 51.84 -33.62
N ASP A 1160 -71.15 51.84 -34.75
CA ASP A 1160 -71.17 50.76 -35.75
C ASP A 1160 -70.21 49.61 -35.41
N LYS A 1161 -69.16 49.89 -34.62
CA LYS A 1161 -68.16 48.92 -34.15
C LYS A 1161 -67.88 49.11 -32.65
N PRO A 1162 -68.79 48.66 -31.77
CA PRO A 1162 -68.54 48.70 -30.33
C PRO A 1162 -67.35 47.81 -29.97
N VAL A 1163 -66.63 48.16 -28.90
CA VAL A 1163 -65.72 47.20 -28.24
C VAL A 1163 -66.59 46.30 -27.38
N VAL A 1164 -66.42 44.98 -27.46
CA VAL A 1164 -67.30 44.02 -26.79
C VAL A 1164 -66.54 43.19 -25.76
N PHE A 1165 -67.17 43.01 -24.60
CA PHE A 1165 -66.73 42.15 -23.51
C PHE A 1165 -67.90 41.21 -23.18
N THR A 1166 -67.75 39.92 -23.46
CA THR A 1166 -68.86 38.94 -23.36
C THR A 1166 -68.36 37.51 -23.14
N HIS A 1167 -69.25 36.54 -22.98
CA HIS A 1167 -68.86 35.14 -22.79
C HIS A 1167 -68.55 34.44 -24.14
N ALA A 1168 -67.80 33.34 -24.12
CA ALA A 1168 -67.46 32.55 -25.31
C ALA A 1168 -68.70 32.04 -26.07
N TYR A 1169 -69.79 31.75 -25.34
CA TYR A 1169 -71.09 31.30 -25.84
C TYR A 1169 -72.07 32.46 -26.19
N ASP A 1170 -71.59 33.68 -26.46
CA ASP A 1170 -72.44 34.79 -26.94
C ASP A 1170 -72.28 35.00 -28.44
N ASP A 1171 -73.03 34.24 -29.25
CA ASP A 1171 -72.87 34.19 -30.71
C ASP A 1171 -73.46 35.40 -31.44
N ALA A 1172 -73.81 36.45 -30.70
CA ALA A 1172 -74.24 37.74 -31.23
C ALA A 1172 -73.07 38.71 -31.52
N TYR A 1173 -71.85 38.42 -31.05
CA TYR A 1173 -70.68 39.30 -31.20
C TYR A 1173 -69.38 38.51 -31.40
N GLY A 1174 -68.42 39.16 -32.05
CA GLY A 1174 -67.10 38.61 -32.32
C GLY A 1174 -66.89 38.13 -33.76
N SER A 1175 -65.67 37.67 -34.03
CA SER A 1175 -65.25 37.12 -35.31
C SER A 1175 -64.37 35.88 -35.07
N PRO A 1176 -64.86 34.65 -35.37
CA PRO A 1176 -66.27 34.32 -35.60
C PRO A 1176 -67.14 34.67 -34.38
N ALA A 1177 -68.45 34.82 -34.57
CA ALA A 1177 -69.36 35.01 -33.45
C ALA A 1177 -69.56 33.71 -32.67
N ASP A 1178 -69.97 32.61 -33.35
CA ASP A 1178 -69.84 31.24 -32.85
C ASP A 1178 -68.35 30.89 -32.72
N MET A 1179 -67.86 30.89 -31.49
CA MET A 1179 -66.46 30.54 -31.21
C MET A 1179 -66.20 29.03 -31.19
N GLN A 1180 -67.21 28.17 -31.01
CA GLN A 1180 -67.00 26.73 -30.94
C GLN A 1180 -67.15 26.05 -32.31
N LEU A 1181 -67.52 26.82 -33.34
CA LEU A 1181 -67.74 26.38 -34.72
C LEU A 1181 -68.72 25.20 -34.81
N ASN A 1182 -69.68 25.14 -33.88
CA ASN A 1182 -70.63 24.04 -33.75
C ASN A 1182 -71.91 24.25 -34.58
N GLY A 1183 -72.16 25.48 -35.05
CA GLY A 1183 -73.27 25.83 -35.94
C GLY A 1183 -74.66 25.89 -35.28
N ALA A 1184 -74.76 25.68 -33.96
CA ALA A 1184 -75.95 25.93 -33.18
C ALA A 1184 -75.80 27.27 -32.45
N ALA A 1185 -76.84 28.12 -32.51
CA ALA A 1185 -76.83 29.40 -31.81
C ALA A 1185 -76.82 29.17 -30.29
N THR A 1186 -75.69 29.45 -29.66
CA THR A 1186 -75.50 29.40 -28.21
C THR A 1186 -75.83 30.75 -27.56
N LEU A 1187 -76.21 30.67 -26.29
CA LEU A 1187 -76.27 31.80 -25.36
C LEU A 1187 -75.64 31.34 -24.03
N PRO A 1188 -75.04 32.24 -23.24
CA PRO A 1188 -74.42 31.85 -21.97
C PRO A 1188 -75.46 31.31 -20.98
N PRO A 1189 -75.11 30.28 -20.19
CA PRO A 1189 -76.09 29.53 -19.41
C PRO A 1189 -76.75 30.39 -18.33
N VAL A 1190 -78.07 30.33 -18.27
CA VAL A 1190 -78.88 31.20 -17.40
C VAL A 1190 -78.91 30.67 -15.96
N ALA A 1191 -77.90 31.10 -15.20
CA ALA A 1191 -77.83 31.22 -13.74
C ALA A 1191 -77.35 30.03 -12.86
N VAL A 1192 -76.79 30.44 -11.72
CA VAL A 1192 -76.53 29.74 -10.44
C VAL A 1192 -75.60 28.52 -10.41
N SER A 1193 -74.30 28.82 -10.45
CA SER A 1193 -73.46 28.58 -9.27
C SER A 1193 -72.75 29.89 -8.88
N ASP A 1194 -72.33 30.03 -7.62
CA ASP A 1194 -71.75 31.29 -7.08
C ASP A 1194 -70.37 31.67 -7.68
N TYR A 1195 -69.87 30.90 -8.66
CA TYR A 1195 -68.58 31.08 -9.33
C TYR A 1195 -68.67 31.75 -10.72
N MET A 1196 -69.86 32.20 -11.13
CA MET A 1196 -70.10 32.85 -12.44
C MET A 1196 -70.01 34.39 -12.40
N TYR A 1197 -69.38 34.97 -11.38
CA TYR A 1197 -69.12 36.41 -11.34
C TYR A 1197 -67.77 36.73 -12.03
N GLY A 1198 -67.80 37.59 -13.05
CA GLY A 1198 -66.62 38.01 -13.81
C GLY A 1198 -66.53 39.52 -13.93
N THR A 1199 -65.55 40.14 -13.28
CA THR A 1199 -65.31 41.59 -13.43
C THR A 1199 -64.45 41.84 -14.67
N TRP A 1200 -65.02 42.49 -15.69
CA TRP A 1200 -64.31 42.79 -16.95
C TRP A 1200 -63.24 43.87 -16.83
N ILE A 1201 -63.49 44.89 -16.00
CA ILE A 1201 -62.55 45.97 -15.73
C ILE A 1201 -62.61 46.32 -14.24
N THR A 1202 -61.47 46.30 -13.55
CA THR A 1202 -61.32 46.78 -12.17
C THR A 1202 -60.45 48.02 -12.18
N PHE A 1203 -60.98 49.18 -11.80
CA PHE A 1203 -60.18 50.38 -11.55
C PHE A 1203 -59.79 50.44 -10.08
N ASN A 1204 -58.50 50.47 -9.78
CA ASN A 1204 -57.98 50.65 -8.42
C ASN A 1204 -57.77 52.14 -8.11
N ASP A 1205 -57.68 52.51 -6.83
CA ASP A 1205 -57.47 53.90 -6.35
C ASP A 1205 -56.20 54.60 -6.91
N ILE A 1206 -55.25 53.84 -7.45
CA ILE A 1206 -54.01 54.33 -8.09
C ILE A 1206 -54.17 54.60 -9.60
N SER A 1207 -55.30 54.22 -10.20
CA SER A 1207 -55.61 54.45 -11.62
C SER A 1207 -55.79 55.94 -11.94
N ALA A 1208 -55.66 56.28 -13.21
CA ALA A 1208 -55.77 57.65 -13.68
C ALA A 1208 -57.17 57.95 -14.23
N ASP A 1209 -57.78 59.02 -13.70
CA ASP A 1209 -59.07 59.61 -14.10
C ASP A 1209 -59.17 59.96 -15.61
N THR A 1210 -58.04 59.95 -16.32
CA THR A 1210 -57.93 60.18 -17.77
C THR A 1210 -58.42 59.01 -18.63
N SER A 1211 -58.81 57.89 -18.01
CA SER A 1211 -59.39 56.72 -18.69
C SER A 1211 -60.70 57.05 -19.40
N ARG A 1212 -60.90 56.50 -20.61
CA ARG A 1212 -62.10 56.73 -21.44
C ARG A 1212 -62.78 55.41 -21.79
N ILE A 1213 -64.11 55.38 -21.76
CA ILE A 1213 -64.90 54.21 -22.19
C ILE A 1213 -66.00 54.70 -23.14
N GLU A 1214 -65.83 54.44 -24.43
CA GLU A 1214 -66.69 54.95 -25.51
C GLU A 1214 -67.22 53.79 -26.35
N ASN A 1215 -68.54 53.74 -26.51
CA ASN A 1215 -69.30 52.67 -27.19
C ASN A 1215 -68.82 51.24 -26.85
N ALA A 1216 -68.59 50.97 -25.57
CA ALA A 1216 -68.26 49.63 -25.08
C ALA A 1216 -69.54 48.86 -24.69
N LEU A 1217 -69.62 47.59 -25.05
CA LEU A 1217 -70.66 46.66 -24.63
C LEU A 1217 -70.07 45.65 -23.64
N PHE A 1218 -70.59 45.65 -22.42
CA PHE A 1218 -70.32 44.63 -21.42
C PHE A 1218 -71.54 43.73 -21.28
N LYS A 1219 -71.35 42.42 -21.37
CA LYS A 1219 -72.42 41.42 -21.33
C LYS A 1219 -72.05 40.23 -20.47
N TYR A 1220 -73.05 39.78 -19.70
CA TYR A 1220 -73.04 38.70 -18.71
C TYR A 1220 -72.18 39.03 -17.48
#